data_AF-A0A367QVQ8-F1
#
_entry.id   AF-A0A367QVQ8-F1
#
_cell.length_a   1.000
_cell.length_b   1.000
_cell.length_c   1.000
_cell.angle_alpha   90.00
_cell.angle_beta   90.00
_cell.angle_gamma   90.00
#
_symmetry.space_group_name_H-M   'P 1'
#
loop_
_entity.id
_entity.type
_entity.pdbx_description
1 polymer ?
#
loop_
_entity_poly.entity_id
_entity_poly.type
_entity_poly.pdbx_seq_one_letter_code
_entity_poly.pdbx_strand_id
1 'polypeptide(L)'
;MQLRLVNRGKCLLAAIALICQITIAPAKADTPAISNLQTPTSTELAQNSEFKVFPVGLNVGNRNVNPSVLVRGQEDGSQAIDFANWLLPYDAVIQGLKLNVTTLPDGQLEVRSPTVVTRIDPTKLRTDPELGLVLTIQDLQTLFGVAAKFDINEYAIILDVPGLDRISGKLAETATPIQLEGLPRIAPQNFSIAAVEQKLNASGSTTRSTSYRGDLMAVGSAFGGSWFIRTDQPNLQNQKTWNIAEAQFLRQTNSADYFVGSQPTFWQSQGTGDYWGFTYIQRQGFVPPQPFSGGFSDPRQRLQADAIGRTISGKAEPGTLVRLVQGFGDRVIAEILVDSSGIYRFENIKSQNQFFGNNYRILLYPQGRLTAQPQIQEATFSSVLGQLPAGASGLIFSGGLRRDFLANQSLLGNFSEFRGGIAGRWGLSENLTVGLGGVYDESARALGELFWRPRNSPLQVAVSALTGNKWDVHTDIRYNPSSRLSAAFTSDRLSSRFNVDWRVLPQFTLFASTDTADATSGGMQINLSGKNAFTFARVGLDTKNRLRWNLLQRLGRLELAQRGNEIGSLSELSYNFSKNRFSNSGNSLLLNYETLNQNRSDSLLSVSWRYRSQQQAIDGSYQWEAQLGYGIGSERSGLLATLSTTVLPGLLLRVRYQGVSPSSDDATFSIDLASSLNLQGGISPGDRRSSYFRTQGGLSIKPFFDRNNNGKQDGGEEVYRDNVDLLLTLNNKPLKSFLPQIQGDRTLVRMSPGIYRLDLDPAGLPPDWQAAVDGLAVDVIAGSYTPVMIPLIRSYTRSGVVTDAQGQAIAGARVEAIQSDQGTRRFSVTNGAGVYYLESLPQGQYTLQINGKSAGSLKLEESSEPFQELNLQQMSTP
;
A
#
# COMPACT_ATOMS: atom_id res chain seq x y z
N MET A 1 -34.06 -49.44 -16.80
CA MET A 1 -34.28 -50.90 -16.91
C MET A 1 -32.89 -51.53 -16.82
N GLN A 2 -32.42 -52.23 -15.79
CA GLN A 2 -33.03 -53.05 -14.74
C GLN A 2 -32.63 -52.58 -13.32
N LEU A 3 -33.56 -52.82 -12.38
CA LEU A 3 -33.39 -52.77 -10.93
C LEU A 3 -32.54 -53.95 -10.42
N ARG A 4 -31.86 -53.74 -9.28
CA ARG A 4 -31.97 -54.65 -8.12
C ARG A 4 -31.59 -53.97 -6.81
N LEU A 5 -32.59 -53.83 -5.94
CA LEU A 5 -32.47 -53.57 -4.50
C LEU A 5 -31.93 -54.81 -3.77
N VAL A 6 -31.10 -54.59 -2.75
CA VAL A 6 -31.09 -55.27 -1.43
C VAL A 6 -30.33 -54.32 -0.47
N ASN A 7 -30.58 -54.13 0.83
CA ASN A 7 -31.72 -54.19 1.75
C ASN A 7 -31.13 -53.70 3.10
N ARG A 8 -31.91 -52.97 3.91
CA ARG A 8 -31.88 -52.83 5.40
C ARG A 8 -30.52 -52.72 6.13
N GLY A 9 -30.32 -51.72 6.99
CA GLY A 9 -31.06 -51.64 8.25
C GLY A 9 -30.87 -50.33 9.02
N LYS A 10 -31.97 -49.87 9.62
CA LYS A 10 -32.02 -48.88 10.69
C LYS A 10 -32.07 -49.61 12.04
N CYS A 11 -31.64 -48.88 13.07
CA CYS A 11 -31.79 -49.10 14.51
C CYS A 11 -30.77 -50.04 15.19
N LEU A 12 -29.87 -49.45 15.99
CA LEU A 12 -30.14 -49.28 17.42
C LEU A 12 -29.28 -48.13 17.99
N LEU A 13 -29.93 -47.29 18.81
CA LEU A 13 -29.27 -46.38 19.73
C LEU A 13 -28.45 -47.19 20.75
N ALA A 14 -27.21 -46.76 21.02
CA ALA A 14 -26.53 -47.02 22.27
C ALA A 14 -25.89 -45.73 22.75
N ALA A 15 -26.46 -45.17 23.81
CA ALA A 15 -25.93 -44.06 24.57
C ALA A 15 -24.72 -44.55 25.38
N ILE A 16 -23.60 -43.82 25.32
CA ILE A 16 -22.54 -43.90 26.33
C ILE A 16 -22.44 -42.50 26.93
N ALA A 17 -22.96 -42.38 28.14
CA ALA A 17 -22.71 -41.26 29.03
C ALA A 17 -21.32 -41.46 29.66
N LEU A 18 -20.41 -40.51 29.47
CA LEU A 18 -19.23 -40.37 30.32
C LEU A 18 -19.42 -39.13 31.18
N ILE A 19 -19.73 -39.36 32.45
CA ILE A 19 -19.82 -38.36 33.51
C ILE A 19 -18.39 -38.12 34.01
N CYS A 20 -17.86 -36.92 33.81
CA CYS A 20 -16.79 -36.37 34.64
C CYS A 20 -17.32 -35.09 35.28
N GLN A 21 -17.81 -35.22 36.51
CA GLN A 21 -17.99 -34.13 37.45
C GLN A 21 -16.60 -33.69 37.93
N ILE A 22 -16.23 -32.44 37.69
CA ILE A 22 -15.17 -31.77 38.46
C ILE A 22 -15.89 -30.81 39.41
N THR A 23 -15.97 -31.23 40.66
CA THR A 23 -16.37 -30.44 41.82
C THR A 23 -15.27 -29.44 42.14
N ILE A 24 -15.58 -28.14 42.06
CA ILE A 24 -14.73 -27.08 42.60
C ILE A 24 -15.11 -26.92 44.07
N ALA A 25 -14.29 -27.48 44.96
CA ALA A 25 -14.30 -27.16 46.38
C ALA A 25 -13.30 -26.03 46.65
N PRO A 26 -13.66 -24.98 47.40
CA PRO A 26 -12.72 -23.95 47.82
C PRO A 26 -11.84 -24.50 48.94
N ALA A 27 -10.54 -24.63 48.67
CA ALA A 27 -9.57 -24.87 49.74
C ALA A 27 -9.40 -23.60 50.56
N LYS A 28 -9.96 -23.65 51.78
CA LYS A 28 -9.66 -22.78 52.92
C LYS A 28 -8.13 -22.73 53.10
N ALA A 29 -7.56 -21.53 53.00
CA ALA A 29 -6.24 -21.26 53.54
C ALA A 29 -6.40 -20.99 55.03
N ASP A 30 -6.02 -21.96 55.85
CA ASP A 30 -5.89 -21.78 57.29
C ASP A 30 -4.78 -20.77 57.57
N THR A 31 -5.15 -19.72 58.29
CA THR A 31 -4.24 -18.73 58.86
C THR A 31 -3.82 -19.23 60.23
N PRO A 32 -2.52 -19.31 60.55
CA PRO A 32 -2.06 -19.09 61.91
C PRO A 32 -1.24 -17.79 61.98
N ALA A 33 -1.77 -16.91 62.83
CA ALA A 33 -1.09 -15.97 63.73
C ALA A 33 0.18 -15.25 63.24
N ILE A 34 -0.01 -13.93 63.05
CA ILE A 34 1.03 -12.92 63.20
C ILE A 34 1.57 -12.99 64.63
N SER A 35 2.88 -13.20 64.77
CA SER A 35 3.66 -12.89 65.97
C SER A 35 4.78 -11.92 65.59
N ASN A 36 4.97 -10.92 66.44
CA ASN A 36 5.68 -9.67 66.22
C ASN A 36 7.15 -9.74 65.73
N LEU A 37 7.50 -8.70 64.97
CA LEU A 37 8.76 -7.92 64.98
C LEU A 37 9.90 -8.49 65.83
N GLN A 38 10.93 -8.99 65.16
CA GLN A 38 12.32 -8.79 65.59
C GLN A 38 13.23 -8.70 64.37
N THR A 39 14.02 -7.64 64.40
CA THR A 39 15.13 -7.18 63.56
C THR A 39 15.93 -8.33 62.91
N PRO A 40 16.34 -8.24 61.63
CA PRO A 40 17.36 -9.15 61.13
C PRO A 40 18.70 -8.80 61.78
N THR A 41 19.02 -9.55 62.82
CA THR A 41 20.38 -9.78 63.30
C THR A 41 21.17 -10.36 62.14
N SER A 42 22.31 -9.72 61.88
CA SER A 42 23.40 -10.18 61.03
C SER A 42 23.66 -11.67 61.18
N THR A 43 23.40 -12.44 60.11
CA THR A 43 24.01 -13.75 59.95
C THR A 43 25.22 -13.56 59.04
N GLU A 44 26.39 -13.67 59.66
CA GLU A 44 27.70 -13.71 59.03
C GLU A 44 27.70 -14.70 57.85
N LEU A 45 28.05 -14.19 56.67
CA LEU A 45 28.64 -15.01 55.61
C LEU A 45 30.15 -15.03 55.83
N ALA A 46 30.70 -16.24 55.76
CA ALA A 46 32.06 -16.62 56.09
C ALA A 46 33.12 -15.63 55.58
N GLN A 47 34.04 -15.28 56.48
CA GLN A 47 35.28 -14.59 56.16
C GLN A 47 36.12 -15.37 55.13
N ASN A 48 36.75 -14.58 54.26
CA ASN A 48 37.98 -14.85 53.51
C ASN A 48 37.89 -15.77 52.29
N SER A 49 37.42 -15.17 51.21
CA SER A 49 38.31 -15.02 50.06
C SER A 49 38.51 -13.54 49.74
N GLU A 50 39.77 -13.08 49.74
CA GLU A 50 40.10 -11.80 49.10
C GLU A 50 39.81 -11.96 47.60
N PHE A 51 38.63 -11.52 47.15
CA PHE A 51 38.43 -11.34 45.72
C PHE A 51 39.42 -10.27 45.23
N LYS A 52 40.31 -10.68 44.35
CA LYS A 52 41.34 -9.82 43.77
C LYS A 52 40.83 -9.24 42.46
N VAL A 53 41.37 -8.08 42.09
CA VAL A 53 41.15 -7.51 40.77
C VAL A 53 42.18 -8.09 39.82
N PHE A 54 41.73 -8.71 38.74
CA PHE A 54 42.61 -9.28 37.71
C PHE A 54 41.97 -9.16 36.32
N PRO A 55 42.79 -9.12 35.24
CA PRO A 55 42.28 -9.03 33.88
C PRO A 55 41.77 -10.38 33.37
N VAL A 56 40.60 -10.39 32.74
CA VAL A 56 40.04 -11.53 32.00
C VAL A 56 39.51 -11.08 30.65
N GLY A 57 39.48 -11.98 29.67
CA GLY A 57 38.76 -11.70 28.42
C GLY A 57 37.24 -11.60 28.66
N LEU A 58 36.54 -10.78 27.89
CA LEU A 58 35.08 -10.74 27.84
C LEU A 58 34.62 -11.13 26.44
N ASN A 59 33.92 -12.26 26.36
CA ASN A 59 33.39 -12.82 25.12
C ASN A 59 31.85 -12.75 25.15
N VAL A 60 31.23 -12.50 24.00
CA VAL A 60 29.79 -12.64 23.77
C VAL A 60 29.58 -13.71 22.71
N GLY A 61 29.04 -14.86 23.12
CA GLY A 61 29.12 -16.09 22.32
C GLY A 61 30.58 -16.42 21.95
N ASN A 62 30.85 -16.61 20.65
CA ASN A 62 32.20 -16.92 20.16
C ASN A 62 33.03 -15.67 19.79
N ARG A 63 32.52 -14.47 20.07
CA ARG A 63 33.18 -13.20 19.71
C ARG A 63 33.81 -12.58 20.94
N ASN A 64 35.11 -12.34 20.89
CA ASN A 64 35.78 -11.49 21.86
C ASN A 64 35.36 -10.02 21.66
N VAL A 65 34.76 -9.44 22.69
CA VAL A 65 34.29 -8.03 22.69
C VAL A 65 35.25 -7.11 23.42
N ASN A 66 35.98 -7.64 24.42
CA ASN A 66 37.07 -6.94 25.07
C ASN A 66 38.14 -7.97 25.52
N PRO A 67 39.37 -7.88 25.00
CA PRO A 67 40.40 -8.88 25.28
C PRO A 67 40.97 -8.80 26.69
N SER A 68 40.70 -7.73 27.45
CA SER A 68 41.20 -7.55 28.81
C SER A 68 40.32 -6.59 29.61
N VAL A 69 39.41 -7.15 30.41
CA VAL A 69 38.54 -6.42 31.36
C VAL A 69 38.99 -6.76 32.77
N LEU A 70 39.18 -5.73 33.60
CA LEU A 70 39.44 -5.94 35.03
C LEU A 70 38.15 -6.36 35.73
N VAL A 71 38.17 -7.54 36.35
CA VAL A 71 37.06 -8.07 37.14
C VAL A 71 37.53 -8.32 38.57
N ARG A 72 36.60 -8.26 39.52
CA ARG A 72 36.87 -8.65 40.92
C ARG A 72 36.26 -10.02 41.17
N GLY A 73 37.11 -11.01 41.45
CA GLY A 73 36.70 -12.40 41.66
C GLY A 73 37.83 -13.26 42.22
N GLN A 74 37.72 -14.58 42.09
CA GLN A 74 38.77 -15.51 42.46
C GLN A 74 38.64 -16.83 41.69
N GLU A 75 39.77 -17.40 41.26
CA GLU A 75 39.89 -18.69 40.60
C GLU A 75 40.95 -19.57 41.30
N ASP A 76 40.87 -20.89 41.13
CA ASP A 76 41.75 -21.88 41.78
C ASP A 76 42.78 -22.55 40.83
N GLY A 77 42.97 -21.99 39.64
CA GLY A 77 43.78 -22.51 38.55
C GLY A 77 43.06 -23.54 37.66
N SER A 78 41.85 -23.97 38.03
CA SER A 78 41.04 -24.94 37.29
C SER A 78 39.61 -24.47 37.01
N GLN A 79 39.05 -23.64 37.89
CA GLN A 79 37.67 -23.14 37.81
C GLN A 79 37.52 -21.81 38.58
N ALA A 80 36.43 -21.09 38.28
CA ALA A 80 36.03 -19.91 39.06
C ALA A 80 35.42 -20.30 40.41
N ILE A 81 35.85 -19.62 41.48
CA ILE A 81 35.25 -19.72 42.82
C ILE A 81 34.18 -18.64 42.93
N ASP A 82 32.97 -19.03 43.36
CA ASP A 82 31.83 -18.14 43.60
C ASP A 82 31.53 -17.18 42.44
N PHE A 83 31.52 -17.74 41.22
CA PHE A 83 31.40 -16.98 39.97
C PHE A 83 30.17 -16.07 39.91
N ALA A 84 29.06 -16.44 40.55
CA ALA A 84 27.83 -15.63 40.56
C ALA A 84 28.03 -14.22 41.17
N ASN A 85 28.99 -14.09 42.10
CA ASN A 85 29.28 -12.84 42.82
C ASN A 85 30.46 -12.06 42.23
N TRP A 86 31.08 -12.54 41.14
CA TRP A 86 32.14 -11.79 40.48
C TRP A 86 31.62 -10.45 39.95
N LEU A 87 32.41 -9.40 40.12
CA LEU A 87 32.06 -8.03 39.73
C LEU A 87 32.64 -7.68 38.37
N LEU A 88 31.77 -7.24 37.47
CA LEU A 88 32.15 -6.70 36.17
C LEU A 88 31.89 -5.18 36.14
N PRO A 89 32.81 -4.39 35.55
CA PRO A 89 32.58 -2.98 35.30
C PRO A 89 31.33 -2.75 34.45
N TYR A 90 30.47 -1.83 34.88
CA TYR A 90 29.22 -1.47 34.21
C TYR A 90 29.46 -1.11 32.74
N ASP A 91 30.45 -0.26 32.45
CA ASP A 91 30.76 0.16 31.08
C ASP A 91 31.19 -0.99 30.18
N ALA A 92 31.92 -1.97 30.73
CA ALA A 92 32.33 -3.16 29.99
C ALA A 92 31.13 -4.05 29.62
N VAL A 93 30.13 -4.12 30.52
CA VAL A 93 28.85 -4.81 30.25
C VAL A 93 28.02 -4.07 29.21
N ILE A 94 27.88 -2.74 29.33
CA ILE A 94 27.15 -1.91 28.36
C ILE A 94 27.78 -2.04 26.97
N GLN A 95 29.11 -1.91 26.86
CA GLN A 95 29.83 -2.03 25.60
C GLN A 95 29.78 -3.46 25.03
N GLY A 96 30.02 -4.47 25.86
CA GLY A 96 30.04 -5.87 25.45
C GLY A 96 28.71 -6.34 24.90
N LEU A 97 27.61 -6.03 25.60
CA LEU A 97 26.25 -6.39 25.19
C LEU A 97 25.60 -5.37 24.25
N LYS A 98 26.29 -4.27 23.91
CA LYS A 98 25.80 -3.15 23.10
C LYS A 98 24.45 -2.60 23.60
N LEU A 99 24.36 -2.39 24.90
CA LEU A 99 23.15 -1.88 25.55
C LEU A 99 22.97 -0.40 25.25
N ASN A 100 21.76 -0.01 24.89
CA ASN A 100 21.38 1.39 24.75
C ASN A 100 20.73 1.85 26.07
N VAL A 101 21.30 2.87 26.71
CA VAL A 101 20.86 3.37 28.03
C VAL A 101 20.36 4.79 27.87
N THR A 102 19.14 5.04 28.31
CA THR A 102 18.51 6.38 28.26
C THR A 102 18.00 6.77 29.64
N THR A 103 18.33 7.98 30.08
CA THR A 103 17.83 8.54 31.35
C THR A 103 16.43 9.11 31.14
N LEU A 104 15.47 8.64 31.94
CA LEU A 104 14.09 9.08 31.90
C LEU A 104 13.88 10.33 32.78
N PRO A 105 12.80 11.11 32.55
CA PRO A 105 12.50 12.32 33.34
C PRO A 105 12.30 12.07 34.85
N ASP A 106 12.01 10.83 35.24
CA ASP A 106 11.85 10.40 36.63
C ASP A 106 13.17 9.97 37.29
N GLY A 107 14.30 10.08 36.59
CA GLY A 107 15.64 9.72 37.07
C GLY A 107 15.99 8.24 36.92
N GLN A 108 15.09 7.38 36.41
CA GLN A 108 15.41 5.98 36.12
C GLN A 108 16.19 5.84 34.79
N LEU A 109 16.95 4.75 34.66
CA LEU A 109 17.64 4.38 33.43
C LEU A 109 16.83 3.31 32.68
N GLU A 110 16.29 3.62 31.51
CA GLU A 110 15.78 2.60 30.59
C GLU A 110 16.96 1.97 29.84
N VAL A 111 17.15 0.67 30.04
CA VAL A 111 18.21 -0.12 29.42
C VAL A 111 17.61 -1.06 28.40
N ARG A 112 18.12 -0.97 27.17
CA ARG A 112 17.62 -1.71 26.01
C ARG A 112 18.72 -2.59 25.44
N SER A 113 18.41 -3.88 25.32
CA SER A 113 19.23 -4.86 24.63
C SER A 113 18.45 -5.52 23.48
N PRO A 114 19.14 -6.26 22.60
CA PRO A 114 18.49 -7.12 21.60
C PRO A 114 17.52 -8.15 22.19
N THR A 115 17.65 -8.51 23.48
CA THR A 115 16.91 -9.60 24.16
C THR A 115 15.99 -9.13 25.28
N VAL A 116 16.18 -7.94 25.83
CA VAL A 116 15.40 -7.41 26.96
C VAL A 116 15.27 -5.88 26.89
N VAL A 117 14.17 -5.36 27.43
CA VAL A 117 13.99 -3.93 27.74
C VAL A 117 13.58 -3.81 29.20
N THR A 118 14.36 -3.10 30.01
CA THR A 118 14.12 -2.98 31.46
C THR A 118 14.43 -1.57 31.98
N ARG A 119 13.98 -1.26 33.19
CA ARG A 119 14.34 -0.02 33.91
C ARG A 119 15.17 -0.34 35.13
N ILE A 120 16.27 0.39 35.28
CA ILE A 120 17.18 0.29 36.41
C ILE A 120 17.13 1.60 37.18
N ASP A 121 16.95 1.49 38.49
CA ASP A 121 17.14 2.62 39.39
C ASP A 121 18.65 2.80 39.63
N PRO A 122 19.27 3.90 39.18
CA PRO A 122 20.72 4.09 39.30
C PRO A 122 21.20 4.10 40.77
N THR A 123 20.33 4.39 41.73
CA THR A 123 20.67 4.37 43.17
C THR A 123 20.88 2.97 43.73
N LYS A 124 20.44 1.94 43.00
CA LYS A 124 20.58 0.51 43.38
C LYS A 124 21.81 -0.16 42.76
N LEU A 125 22.55 0.54 41.90
CA LEU A 125 23.80 0.03 41.33
C LEU A 125 24.93 0.09 42.36
N ARG A 126 25.78 -0.94 42.37
CA ARG A 126 26.90 -1.04 43.30
C ARG A 126 28.11 -0.27 42.77
N THR A 127 28.92 0.26 43.68
CA THR A 127 30.19 0.94 43.34
C THR A 127 31.34 0.19 44.02
N ASP A 128 32.31 -0.25 43.23
CA ASP A 128 33.57 -0.83 43.69
C ASP A 128 34.67 0.26 43.69
N PRO A 129 35.55 0.30 44.72
CA PRO A 129 36.61 1.31 44.82
C PRO A 129 37.62 1.30 43.67
N GLU A 130 37.85 0.16 43.01
CA GLU A 130 38.83 0.02 41.92
C GLU A 130 38.17 -0.08 40.54
N LEU A 131 36.96 -0.64 40.45
CA LEU A 131 36.26 -0.90 39.18
C LEU A 131 35.16 0.13 38.84
N GLY A 132 34.80 1.02 39.77
CA GLY A 132 33.73 2.00 39.57
C GLY A 132 32.33 1.39 39.71
N LEU A 133 31.37 1.80 38.87
CA LEU A 133 30.03 1.17 38.85
C LEU A 133 30.16 -0.29 38.38
N VAL A 134 29.57 -1.23 39.10
CA VAL A 134 29.72 -2.67 38.82
C VAL A 134 28.39 -3.42 38.87
N LEU A 135 28.35 -4.54 38.15
CA LEU A 135 27.28 -5.54 38.17
C LEU A 135 27.87 -6.89 38.54
N THR A 136 27.15 -7.67 39.35
CA THR A 136 27.50 -9.08 39.59
C THR A 136 27.12 -9.94 38.37
N ILE A 137 27.74 -11.10 38.21
CA ILE A 137 27.28 -12.10 37.22
C ILE A 137 25.81 -12.47 37.45
N GLN A 138 25.36 -12.54 38.70
CA GLN A 138 23.96 -12.78 39.04
C GLN A 138 23.04 -11.63 38.61
N ASP A 139 23.51 -10.37 38.67
CA ASP A 139 22.78 -9.21 38.15
C ASP A 139 22.58 -9.33 36.63
N LEU A 140 23.55 -9.88 35.89
CA LEU A 140 23.41 -10.10 34.44
C LEU A 140 22.31 -11.11 34.11
N GLN A 141 22.22 -12.19 34.88
CA GLN A 141 21.18 -13.21 34.70
C GLN A 141 19.79 -12.68 35.10
N THR A 142 19.70 -11.88 36.16
CA THR A 142 18.42 -11.40 36.69
C THR A 142 17.88 -10.19 35.93
N LEU A 143 18.72 -9.19 35.63
CA LEU A 143 18.35 -7.96 34.93
C LEU A 143 18.28 -8.13 33.42
N PHE A 144 19.21 -8.89 32.83
CA PHE A 144 19.34 -9.00 31.37
C PHE A 144 19.02 -10.39 30.81
N GLY A 145 18.82 -11.40 31.66
CA GLY A 145 18.60 -12.77 31.22
C GLY A 145 19.80 -13.38 30.49
N VAL A 146 21.00 -12.82 30.73
CA VAL A 146 22.26 -13.25 30.10
C VAL A 146 22.96 -14.21 31.05
N ALA A 147 23.13 -15.46 30.61
CA ALA A 147 23.92 -16.41 31.35
C ALA A 147 25.40 -16.14 31.08
N ALA A 148 26.25 -16.43 32.06
CA ALA A 148 27.68 -16.30 31.90
C ALA A 148 28.37 -17.59 32.37
N LYS A 149 29.49 -17.92 31.73
CA LYS A 149 30.42 -18.93 32.20
C LYS A 149 31.83 -18.39 32.15
N PHE A 150 32.67 -18.79 33.10
CA PHE A 150 34.10 -18.56 33.01
C PHE A 150 34.75 -19.75 32.30
N ASP A 151 35.44 -19.49 31.19
CA ASP A 151 36.23 -20.50 30.49
C ASP A 151 37.70 -20.31 30.85
N ILE A 152 38.24 -21.27 31.60
CA ILE A 152 39.61 -21.24 32.08
C ILE A 152 40.63 -21.39 30.94
N ASN A 153 40.27 -22.07 29.84
CA ASN A 153 41.20 -22.30 28.71
C ASN A 153 41.36 -21.04 27.85
N GLU A 154 40.28 -20.28 27.69
CA GLU A 154 40.32 -18.97 27.03
C GLU A 154 40.65 -17.82 27.99
N TYR A 155 40.70 -18.11 29.30
CA TYR A 155 40.82 -17.16 30.40
C TYR A 155 39.84 -15.97 30.25
N ALA A 156 38.59 -16.29 29.92
CA ALA A 156 37.56 -15.33 29.54
C ALA A 156 36.19 -15.63 30.15
N ILE A 157 35.43 -14.58 30.44
CA ILE A 157 34.01 -14.67 30.76
C ILE A 157 33.23 -14.69 29.44
N ILE A 158 32.52 -15.79 29.19
CA ILE A 158 31.65 -15.96 28.03
C ILE A 158 30.22 -15.64 28.45
N LEU A 159 29.70 -14.54 27.94
CA LEU A 159 28.30 -14.14 28.04
C LEU A 159 27.51 -14.85 26.94
N ASP A 160 26.60 -15.74 27.36
CA ASP A 160 25.65 -16.42 26.48
C ASP A 160 24.39 -15.56 26.34
N VAL A 161 24.22 -15.00 25.15
CA VAL A 161 23.09 -14.12 24.82
C VAL A 161 22.10 -14.90 23.96
N PRO A 162 20.94 -15.30 24.49
CA PRO A 162 20.00 -16.16 23.78
C PRO A 162 19.44 -15.45 22.53
N GLY A 163 19.62 -16.04 21.35
CA GLY A 163 18.93 -15.62 20.13
C GLY A 163 19.66 -14.64 19.20
N LEU A 164 20.98 -14.47 19.30
CA LEU A 164 21.78 -13.68 18.35
C LEU A 164 21.52 -14.01 16.87
N ASP A 165 21.13 -15.25 16.54
CA ASP A 165 20.77 -15.68 15.18
C ASP A 165 19.33 -15.34 14.73
N ARG A 166 18.46 -14.88 15.64
CA ARG A 166 17.02 -14.63 15.36
C ARG A 166 16.60 -13.15 15.43
N ILE A 167 17.50 -12.25 15.81
CA ILE A 167 17.17 -10.85 16.05
C ILE A 167 17.31 -10.06 14.74
N SER A 168 16.44 -10.38 13.80
CA SER A 168 16.17 -9.59 12.59
C SER A 168 14.86 -8.81 12.72
N GLY A 169 14.43 -8.51 13.95
CA GLY A 169 13.35 -7.58 14.20
C GLY A 169 13.87 -6.16 14.07
N LYS A 170 14.13 -5.69 12.84
CA LYS A 170 14.32 -4.24 12.60
C LYS A 170 13.07 -3.54 13.17
N LEU A 171 13.22 -2.81 14.27
CA LEU A 171 12.33 -1.67 14.56
C LEU A 171 12.23 -0.90 13.25
N ALA A 172 11.00 -0.59 12.84
CA ALA A 172 10.78 0.08 11.57
C ALA A 172 11.78 1.25 11.48
N GLU A 173 12.64 1.23 10.47
CA GLU A 173 13.24 2.47 9.98
C GLU A 173 12.05 3.40 9.80
N THR A 174 11.96 4.40 10.67
CA THR A 174 10.99 5.48 10.55
C THR A 174 11.09 5.91 9.10
N ALA A 175 10.00 5.78 8.34
CA ALA A 175 10.03 6.03 6.90
C ALA A 175 10.83 7.32 6.68
N THR A 176 11.97 7.20 6.00
CA THR A 176 12.95 8.28 5.93
C THR A 176 12.20 9.53 5.48
N PRO A 177 12.22 10.61 6.30
CA PRO A 177 11.41 11.78 6.00
C PRO A 177 11.80 12.28 4.61
N ILE A 178 10.79 12.55 3.78
CA ILE A 178 11.01 13.05 2.42
C ILE A 178 11.45 14.51 2.58
N GLN A 179 12.76 14.74 2.49
CA GLN A 179 13.34 16.08 2.54
C GLN A 179 13.28 16.69 1.13
N LEU A 180 12.55 17.80 0.98
CA LEU A 180 12.41 18.54 -0.27
C LEU A 180 13.20 19.86 -0.28
N GLU A 181 13.69 20.29 0.88
CA GLU A 181 14.44 21.55 1.03
C GLU A 181 15.77 21.49 0.26
N GLY A 182 16.10 22.56 -0.45
CA GLY A 182 17.33 22.67 -1.25
C GLY A 182 17.29 21.99 -2.62
N LEU A 183 16.24 21.21 -2.94
CA LEU A 183 16.12 20.55 -4.25
C LEU A 183 15.57 21.49 -5.33
N PRO A 184 16.06 21.42 -6.58
CA PRO A 184 15.44 22.08 -7.72
C PRO A 184 13.99 21.61 -7.89
N ARG A 185 13.07 22.56 -8.09
CA ARG A 185 11.63 22.26 -8.19
C ARG A 185 11.17 22.25 -9.65
N ILE A 186 10.57 21.13 -10.07
CA ILE A 186 9.98 20.97 -11.40
C ILE A 186 8.45 21.09 -11.29
N ALA A 187 7.91 22.06 -12.00
CA ALA A 187 6.47 22.32 -12.04
C ALA A 187 5.81 21.71 -13.30
N PRO A 188 4.53 21.33 -13.22
CA PRO A 188 3.76 20.92 -14.39
C PRO A 188 3.50 22.08 -15.36
N GLN A 189 3.06 21.75 -16.57
CA GLN A 189 2.59 22.74 -17.53
C GLN A 189 1.28 23.40 -17.04
N ASN A 190 1.11 24.69 -17.33
CA ASN A 190 -0.08 25.46 -16.93
C ASN A 190 -1.35 25.00 -17.64
N PHE A 191 -1.22 24.53 -18.87
CA PHE A 191 -2.29 23.94 -19.67
C PHE A 191 -1.72 22.77 -20.46
N SER A 192 -2.47 21.67 -20.55
CA SER A 192 -2.14 20.56 -21.43
C SER A 192 -3.40 19.86 -21.91
N ILE A 193 -3.27 19.13 -23.01
CA ILE A 193 -4.18 18.06 -23.40
C ILE A 193 -3.41 16.76 -23.19
N ALA A 194 -3.87 15.92 -22.28
CA ALA A 194 -3.16 14.71 -21.92
C ALA A 194 -3.51 13.55 -22.82
N ALA A 195 -4.80 13.32 -22.98
CA ALA A 195 -5.29 12.19 -23.75
C ALA A 195 -6.63 12.50 -24.42
N VAL A 196 -6.82 11.88 -25.57
CA VAL A 196 -8.09 11.82 -26.29
C VAL A 196 -8.42 10.36 -26.55
N GLU A 197 -9.64 9.95 -26.26
CA GLU A 197 -10.10 8.58 -26.46
C GLU A 197 -11.46 8.57 -27.14
N GLN A 198 -11.56 7.77 -28.21
CA GLN A 198 -12.77 7.57 -28.98
C GLN A 198 -13.18 6.11 -28.88
N LYS A 199 -14.43 5.86 -28.50
CA LYS A 199 -15.07 4.54 -28.61
C LYS A 199 -16.13 4.60 -29.68
N LEU A 200 -16.24 3.52 -30.44
CA LEU A 200 -17.21 3.35 -31.50
C LEU A 200 -17.78 1.94 -31.37
N ASN A 201 -19.10 1.83 -31.36
CA ASN A 201 -19.82 0.57 -31.50
C ASN A 201 -20.65 0.64 -32.79
N ALA A 202 -20.41 -0.30 -33.69
CA ALA A 202 -21.28 -0.57 -34.83
C ALA A 202 -21.98 -1.91 -34.58
N SER A 203 -23.30 -1.89 -34.40
CA SER A 203 -24.07 -3.10 -34.12
C SER A 203 -25.37 -3.15 -34.93
N GLY A 204 -25.77 -4.35 -35.34
CA GLY A 204 -26.96 -4.57 -36.16
C GLY A 204 -27.43 -6.02 -36.08
N SER A 205 -28.56 -6.29 -36.73
CA SER A 205 -29.10 -7.64 -36.87
C SER A 205 -29.58 -7.90 -38.29
N THR A 206 -30.04 -9.12 -38.56
CA THR A 206 -30.70 -9.47 -39.82
C THR A 206 -31.95 -8.64 -40.11
N THR A 207 -32.62 -8.17 -39.06
CA THR A 207 -33.91 -7.43 -39.12
C THR A 207 -33.79 -5.94 -38.82
N ARG A 208 -32.65 -5.49 -38.28
CA ARG A 208 -32.42 -4.10 -37.87
C ARG A 208 -31.21 -3.54 -38.58
N SER A 209 -31.35 -2.33 -39.12
CA SER A 209 -30.24 -1.59 -39.73
C SER A 209 -29.10 -1.40 -38.73
N THR A 210 -27.88 -1.28 -39.26
CA THR A 210 -26.69 -1.04 -38.44
C THR A 210 -26.78 0.31 -37.75
N SER A 211 -26.65 0.30 -36.43
CA SER A 211 -26.54 1.49 -35.61
C SER A 211 -25.08 1.78 -35.28
N TYR A 212 -24.71 3.06 -35.31
CA TYR A 212 -23.35 3.53 -35.01
C TYR A 212 -23.42 4.47 -33.81
N ARG A 213 -22.85 4.04 -32.69
CA ARG A 213 -22.80 4.82 -31.45
C ARG A 213 -21.36 5.14 -31.10
N GLY A 214 -21.10 6.35 -30.64
CA GLY A 214 -19.77 6.78 -30.24
C GLY A 214 -19.72 7.40 -28.86
N ASP A 215 -18.52 7.45 -28.30
CA ASP A 215 -18.20 8.14 -27.05
C ASP A 215 -16.81 8.76 -27.22
N LEU A 216 -16.74 10.08 -27.20
CA LEU A 216 -15.48 10.83 -27.31
C LEU A 216 -15.17 11.44 -25.95
N MET A 217 -13.94 11.24 -25.46
CA MET A 217 -13.47 11.90 -24.25
C MET A 217 -12.12 12.57 -24.48
N ALA A 218 -11.92 13.70 -23.81
CA ALA A 218 -10.66 14.42 -23.75
C ALA A 218 -10.38 14.84 -22.31
N VAL A 219 -9.12 14.79 -21.93
CA VAL A 219 -8.67 15.14 -20.58
C VAL A 219 -7.33 15.84 -20.66
N GLY A 220 -7.10 16.77 -19.74
CA GLY A 220 -5.86 17.49 -19.64
C GLY A 220 -5.76 18.25 -18.32
N SER A 221 -4.76 19.11 -18.22
CA SER A 221 -4.58 19.99 -17.05
C SER A 221 -4.77 21.44 -17.44
N ALA A 222 -5.25 22.24 -16.49
CA ALA A 222 -5.35 23.70 -16.57
C ALA A 222 -5.30 24.27 -15.14
N PHE A 223 -4.65 25.42 -14.92
CA PHE A 223 -4.70 26.14 -13.63
C PHE A 223 -4.41 25.26 -12.38
N GLY A 224 -3.51 24.27 -12.51
CA GLY A 224 -3.16 23.33 -11.43
C GLY A 224 -4.23 22.29 -11.08
N GLY A 225 -5.26 22.13 -11.90
CA GLY A 225 -6.27 21.08 -11.83
C GLY A 225 -6.42 20.34 -13.16
N SER A 226 -7.29 19.34 -13.20
CA SER A 226 -7.67 18.63 -14.42
C SER A 226 -8.90 19.28 -15.05
N TRP A 227 -8.97 19.25 -16.37
CA TRP A 227 -10.20 19.45 -17.11
C TRP A 227 -10.54 18.17 -17.86
N PHE A 228 -11.83 17.90 -18.01
CA PHE A 228 -12.36 16.70 -18.64
C PHE A 228 -13.62 17.04 -19.42
N ILE A 229 -13.72 16.51 -20.64
CA ILE A 229 -14.91 16.63 -21.49
C ILE A 229 -15.23 15.24 -22.03
N ARG A 230 -16.52 14.89 -22.01
CA ARG A 230 -17.06 13.69 -22.62
C ARG A 230 -18.28 14.05 -23.47
N THR A 231 -18.25 13.62 -24.72
CA THR A 231 -19.32 13.79 -25.69
C THR A 231 -19.92 12.42 -25.99
N ASP A 232 -21.19 12.25 -25.65
CA ASP A 232 -21.98 11.11 -26.07
C ASP A 232 -22.45 11.31 -27.50
N GLN A 233 -22.34 10.26 -28.33
CA GLN A 233 -22.68 10.29 -29.74
C GLN A 233 -23.68 9.16 -30.05
N PRO A 234 -24.96 9.29 -29.62
CA PRO A 234 -25.99 8.25 -29.78
C PRO A 234 -26.21 7.81 -31.23
N ASN A 235 -25.99 8.71 -32.19
CA ASN A 235 -25.86 8.38 -33.59
C ASN A 235 -24.64 9.11 -34.18
N LEU A 236 -23.56 8.37 -34.43
CA LEU A 236 -22.33 8.93 -34.98
C LEU A 236 -22.54 9.61 -36.35
N GLN A 237 -23.50 9.12 -37.14
CA GLN A 237 -23.81 9.66 -38.46
C GLN A 237 -24.64 10.95 -38.39
N ASN A 238 -25.29 11.23 -37.25
CA ASN A 238 -26.09 12.43 -37.05
C ASN A 238 -25.52 13.29 -35.91
N GLN A 239 -24.69 14.26 -36.27
CA GLN A 239 -24.02 15.18 -35.33
C GLN A 239 -24.99 15.96 -34.43
N LYS A 240 -26.25 16.17 -34.84
CA LYS A 240 -27.26 16.85 -34.01
C LYS A 240 -27.69 16.01 -32.80
N THR A 241 -27.41 14.70 -32.81
CA THR A 241 -27.69 13.82 -31.66
C THR A 241 -26.59 13.88 -30.61
N TRP A 242 -25.45 14.50 -30.93
CA TRP A 242 -24.29 14.54 -30.03
C TRP A 242 -24.56 15.52 -28.90
N ASN A 243 -24.15 15.14 -27.70
CA ASN A 243 -24.29 15.98 -26.52
C ASN A 243 -23.04 15.88 -25.66
N ILE A 244 -22.65 16.98 -25.03
CA ILE A 244 -21.60 17.02 -24.02
C ILE A 244 -22.21 16.44 -22.75
N ALA A 245 -22.13 15.12 -22.62
CA ALA A 245 -22.64 14.36 -21.48
C ALA A 245 -21.95 14.76 -20.17
N GLU A 246 -20.68 15.17 -20.23
CA GLU A 246 -19.93 15.64 -19.07
C GLU A 246 -18.91 16.70 -19.46
N ALA A 247 -18.81 17.79 -18.69
CA ALA A 247 -17.62 18.63 -18.69
C ALA A 247 -17.30 19.06 -17.27
N GLN A 248 -16.06 18.88 -16.85
CA GLN A 248 -15.65 19.08 -15.47
C GLN A 248 -14.27 19.73 -15.42
N PHE A 249 -14.12 20.69 -14.51
CA PHE A 249 -12.82 21.12 -14.01
C PHE A 249 -12.69 20.70 -12.54
N LEU A 250 -11.56 20.10 -12.19
CA LEU A 250 -11.31 19.55 -10.87
C LEU A 250 -9.90 19.91 -10.39
N ARG A 251 -9.83 20.69 -9.31
CA ARG A 251 -8.57 20.97 -8.62
C ARG A 251 -8.62 20.38 -7.22
N GLN A 252 -7.67 19.50 -6.92
CA GLN A 252 -7.64 18.70 -5.71
C GLN A 252 -6.36 18.96 -4.92
N THR A 253 -6.49 19.25 -3.63
CA THR A 253 -5.34 19.41 -2.72
C THR A 253 -5.62 18.73 -1.38
N ASN A 254 -4.65 18.72 -0.47
CA ASN A 254 -4.85 18.16 0.86
C ASN A 254 -5.86 18.98 1.68
N SER A 255 -5.85 20.31 1.54
CA SER A 255 -6.65 21.23 2.37
C SER A 255 -7.92 21.74 1.70
N ALA A 256 -7.94 21.87 0.37
CA ALA A 256 -9.11 22.38 -0.36
C ALA A 256 -9.30 21.73 -1.74
N ASP A 257 -10.56 21.58 -2.15
CA ASP A 257 -10.92 21.13 -3.50
C ASP A 257 -11.89 22.07 -4.18
N TYR A 258 -11.82 22.11 -5.51
CA TYR A 258 -12.69 22.88 -6.38
C TYR A 258 -13.21 21.98 -7.49
N PHE A 259 -14.53 21.93 -7.63
CA PHE A 259 -15.21 21.24 -8.71
C PHE A 259 -16.04 22.27 -9.47
N VAL A 260 -15.93 22.28 -10.80
CA VAL A 260 -16.73 23.15 -11.67
C VAL A 260 -17.31 22.30 -12.80
N GLY A 261 -18.58 22.52 -13.13
CA GLY A 261 -19.27 21.83 -14.21
C GLY A 261 -20.05 20.62 -13.72
N SER A 262 -20.06 19.55 -14.52
CA SER A 262 -20.74 18.28 -14.24
C SER A 262 -20.14 17.59 -13.02
N GLN A 263 -20.98 17.34 -12.02
CA GLN A 263 -20.59 16.65 -10.79
C GLN A 263 -21.84 16.11 -10.07
N PRO A 264 -21.73 15.14 -9.15
CA PRO A 264 -22.85 14.81 -8.27
C PRO A 264 -22.98 15.89 -7.18
N THR A 265 -24.19 16.06 -6.65
CA THR A 265 -24.39 16.91 -5.45
C THR A 265 -23.86 16.19 -4.21
N PHE A 266 -23.50 16.93 -3.17
CA PHE A 266 -22.96 16.30 -1.95
C PHE A 266 -24.05 15.69 -1.05
N TRP A 267 -25.32 16.01 -1.27
CA TRP A 267 -26.45 15.60 -0.42
C TRP A 267 -27.32 14.49 -1.04
N GLN A 268 -27.19 14.16 -2.33
CA GLN A 268 -27.92 13.06 -2.96
C GLN A 268 -26.98 12.03 -3.59
N SER A 269 -27.30 10.75 -3.47
CA SER A 269 -26.59 9.67 -4.18
C SER A 269 -27.26 9.37 -5.53
N GLN A 270 -27.08 10.25 -6.50
CA GLN A 270 -27.49 9.97 -7.89
C GLN A 270 -26.31 10.17 -8.86
N GLY A 271 -26.46 9.67 -10.08
CA GLY A 271 -25.40 9.65 -11.09
C GLY A 271 -24.90 11.05 -11.46
N THR A 272 -23.71 11.11 -12.08
CA THR A 272 -23.15 12.34 -12.64
C THR A 272 -23.83 12.72 -13.94
N GLY A 273 -24.18 14.01 -14.09
CA GLY A 273 -24.69 14.58 -15.34
C GLY A 273 -25.83 15.57 -15.13
N ASP A 274 -26.62 15.34 -14.08
CA ASP A 274 -27.87 16.08 -13.80
C ASP A 274 -27.65 17.38 -13.01
N TYR A 275 -26.43 17.60 -12.50
CA TYR A 275 -26.07 18.81 -11.78
C TYR A 275 -24.82 19.43 -12.40
N TRP A 276 -24.95 20.73 -12.72
CA TRP A 276 -23.87 21.54 -13.24
C TRP A 276 -23.68 22.75 -12.34
N GLY A 277 -22.52 22.86 -11.72
CA GLY A 277 -22.31 23.91 -10.74
C GLY A 277 -20.89 23.99 -10.23
N PHE A 278 -20.74 24.72 -9.14
CA PHE A 278 -19.49 24.88 -8.41
C PHE A 278 -19.60 24.18 -7.06
N THR A 279 -18.57 23.44 -6.66
CA THR A 279 -18.42 22.91 -5.30
C THR A 279 -17.05 23.26 -4.76
N TYR A 280 -17.02 23.79 -3.56
CA TYR A 280 -15.83 24.09 -2.77
C TYR A 280 -15.82 23.21 -1.52
N ILE A 281 -14.66 22.63 -1.23
CA ILE A 281 -14.44 21.86 -0.01
C ILE A 281 -13.24 22.43 0.71
N GLN A 282 -13.35 22.68 2.00
CA GLN A 282 -12.25 23.07 2.88
C GLN A 282 -12.11 22.04 4.00
N ARG A 283 -10.87 21.69 4.33
CA ARG A 283 -10.54 20.70 5.36
C ARG A 283 -9.50 21.24 6.31
N GLN A 284 -9.64 20.87 7.57
CA GLN A 284 -8.69 21.15 8.63
C GLN A 284 -8.50 19.88 9.45
N GLY A 285 -7.24 19.51 9.71
CA GLY A 285 -6.91 18.34 10.54
C GLY A 285 -7.01 16.97 9.87
N PHE A 286 -7.28 16.89 8.56
CA PHE A 286 -7.27 15.62 7.82
C PHE A 286 -6.97 15.80 6.32
N VAL A 287 -6.57 14.71 5.67
CA VAL A 287 -6.36 14.60 4.23
C VAL A 287 -7.35 13.57 3.67
N PRO A 288 -7.94 13.80 2.48
CA PRO A 288 -8.87 12.84 1.89
C PRO A 288 -8.17 11.56 1.43
N PRO A 289 -8.90 10.42 1.38
CA PRO A 289 -8.35 9.18 0.85
C PRO A 289 -7.93 9.35 -0.60
N GLN A 290 -6.78 8.76 -0.95
CA GLN A 290 -6.31 8.76 -2.33
C GLN A 290 -7.16 7.79 -3.17
N PRO A 291 -7.73 8.23 -4.32
CA PRO A 291 -8.55 7.37 -5.15
C PRO A 291 -7.72 6.23 -5.73
N PHE A 292 -8.02 5.00 -5.30
CA PHE A 292 -7.35 3.77 -5.76
C PHE A 292 -7.64 3.47 -7.23
N SER A 293 -8.80 3.89 -7.73
CA SER A 293 -9.19 3.85 -9.16
C SER A 293 -9.41 5.27 -9.67
N GLY A 294 -8.76 5.64 -10.77
CA GLY A 294 -9.06 6.89 -11.46
C GLY A 294 -10.38 6.82 -12.24
N GLY A 295 -10.89 7.97 -12.69
CA GLY A 295 -12.04 8.02 -13.62
C GLY A 295 -13.30 8.70 -13.11
N PHE A 296 -13.43 8.90 -11.79
CA PHE A 296 -14.58 9.55 -11.18
C PHE A 296 -14.16 10.29 -9.91
N SER A 297 -14.77 11.44 -9.65
CA SER A 297 -14.57 12.17 -8.39
C SER A 297 -15.91 12.60 -7.81
N ASP A 298 -16.15 12.19 -6.57
CA ASP A 298 -17.32 12.56 -5.78
C ASP A 298 -16.91 13.55 -4.68
N PRO A 299 -17.52 14.75 -4.60
CA PRO A 299 -17.30 15.67 -3.50
C PRO A 299 -17.45 15.03 -2.11
N ARG A 300 -18.35 14.05 -1.94
CA ARG A 300 -18.60 13.36 -0.67
C ARG A 300 -17.43 12.50 -0.22
N GLN A 301 -16.74 11.86 -1.16
CA GLN A 301 -15.56 11.05 -0.85
C GLN A 301 -14.40 11.94 -0.36
N ARG A 302 -14.34 13.18 -0.84
CA ARG A 302 -13.33 14.16 -0.46
C ARG A 302 -13.56 14.80 0.91
N LEU A 303 -14.71 14.55 1.54
CA LEU A 303 -15.00 14.88 2.95
C LEU A 303 -14.66 13.72 3.91
N GLN A 304 -14.13 12.61 3.41
CA GLN A 304 -13.70 11.49 4.24
C GLN A 304 -12.24 11.64 4.60
N ALA A 305 -11.80 11.12 5.75
CA ALA A 305 -10.40 11.07 6.12
C ALA A 305 -9.73 9.78 5.61
N ASP A 306 -8.50 9.90 5.10
CA ASP A 306 -7.67 8.76 4.66
C ASP A 306 -7.28 7.85 5.83
N ALA A 307 -7.04 8.45 7.00
CA ALA A 307 -6.69 7.74 8.20
C ALA A 307 -7.38 8.38 9.42
N ILE A 308 -7.77 7.52 10.35
CA ILE A 308 -8.30 7.94 11.65
C ILE A 308 -7.33 7.41 12.71
N GLY A 309 -6.75 8.34 13.48
CA GLY A 309 -5.93 8.01 14.64
C GLY A 309 -6.77 7.34 15.72
N ARG A 310 -6.26 6.25 16.29
CA ARG A 310 -6.92 5.54 17.38
C ARG A 310 -5.99 5.39 18.57
N THR A 311 -6.58 5.52 19.77
CA THR A 311 -5.92 5.11 20.99
C THR A 311 -6.11 3.60 21.20
N ILE A 312 -5.00 2.88 21.32
CA ILE A 312 -4.95 1.48 21.73
C ILE A 312 -4.45 1.45 23.17
N SER A 313 -5.28 0.99 24.10
CA SER A 313 -4.91 0.91 25.50
C SER A 313 -5.37 -0.40 26.13
N GLY A 314 -4.61 -0.89 27.09
CA GLY A 314 -4.97 -2.07 27.87
C GLY A 314 -4.23 -2.10 29.20
N LYS A 315 -4.38 -3.21 29.91
CA LYS A 315 -3.70 -3.46 31.17
C LYS A 315 -2.66 -4.56 30.98
N ALA A 316 -1.52 -4.42 31.65
CA ALA A 316 -0.51 -5.45 31.76
C ALA A 316 0.22 -5.31 33.11
N GLU A 317 0.93 -6.35 33.53
CA GLU A 317 1.75 -6.26 34.75
C GLU A 317 2.89 -5.24 34.57
N PRO A 318 3.22 -4.43 35.59
CA PRO A 318 4.39 -3.56 35.55
C PRO A 318 5.66 -4.31 35.14
N GLY A 319 6.47 -3.70 34.28
CA GLY A 319 7.65 -4.32 33.67
C GLY A 319 7.34 -5.18 32.43
N THR A 320 6.07 -5.35 32.02
CA THR A 320 5.73 -5.98 30.73
C THR A 320 6.10 -5.03 29.59
N LEU A 321 6.83 -5.53 28.58
CA LEU A 321 7.04 -4.78 27.34
C LEU A 321 5.91 -5.10 26.38
N VAL A 322 5.14 -4.09 26.01
CA VAL A 322 4.03 -4.21 25.08
C VAL A 322 4.48 -3.71 23.72
N ARG A 323 4.39 -4.57 22.70
CA ARG A 323 4.68 -4.22 21.31
C ARG A 323 3.41 -4.22 20.46
N LEU A 324 3.23 -3.16 19.69
CA LEU A 324 2.20 -3.07 18.68
C LEU A 324 2.77 -3.47 17.32
N VAL A 325 2.21 -4.48 16.66
CA VAL A 325 2.67 -4.97 15.34
C VAL A 325 1.56 -4.90 14.28
N GLN A 326 1.93 -4.68 13.02
CA GLN A 326 0.97 -4.60 11.89
C GLN A 326 0.77 -5.96 11.21
N GLY A 327 -0.48 -6.41 11.12
CA GLY A 327 -0.89 -7.60 10.34
C GLY A 327 -0.31 -8.91 10.84
N PHE A 328 -0.10 -9.85 9.92
CA PHE A 328 0.55 -11.15 10.17
C PHE A 328 2.08 -11.09 10.14
N GLY A 329 2.67 -9.93 9.86
CA GLY A 329 4.12 -9.73 9.91
C GLY A 329 4.61 -9.36 11.31
N ASP A 330 5.92 -9.34 11.50
CA ASP A 330 6.60 -8.96 12.74
C ASP A 330 7.00 -7.48 12.77
N ARG A 331 6.36 -6.65 11.93
CA ARG A 331 6.64 -5.21 11.83
C ARG A 331 6.15 -4.49 13.09
N VAL A 332 7.07 -4.15 13.98
CA VAL A 332 6.81 -3.34 15.18
C VAL A 332 6.56 -1.89 14.79
N ILE A 333 5.42 -1.35 15.24
CA ILE A 333 4.95 0.01 14.98
C ILE A 333 5.32 0.92 16.16
N ALA A 334 5.10 0.43 17.37
CA ALA A 334 5.36 1.13 18.61
C ALA A 334 5.58 0.11 19.73
N GLU A 335 6.26 0.52 20.78
CA GLU A 335 6.44 -0.28 21.98
C GLU A 335 6.44 0.59 23.24
N ILE A 336 6.01 0.01 24.35
CA ILE A 336 5.95 0.69 25.64
C ILE A 336 6.25 -0.32 26.74
N LEU A 337 7.14 0.04 27.66
CA LEU A 337 7.35 -0.71 28.89
C LEU A 337 6.34 -0.21 29.93
N VAL A 338 5.49 -1.12 30.43
CA VAL A 338 4.42 -0.76 31.38
C VAL A 338 5.03 -0.40 32.73
N ASP A 339 4.69 0.78 33.23
CA ASP A 339 5.14 1.27 34.52
C ASP A 339 4.26 0.74 35.68
N SER A 340 4.44 1.31 36.88
CA SER A 340 3.66 0.94 38.07
C SER A 340 2.16 1.18 37.94
N SER A 341 1.68 1.93 36.94
CA SER A 341 0.24 2.11 36.68
C SER A 341 -0.43 0.84 36.15
N GLY A 342 0.34 -0.09 35.56
CA GLY A 342 -0.18 -1.29 34.92
C GLY A 342 -0.99 -1.01 33.64
N ILE A 343 -0.94 0.21 33.10
CA ILE A 343 -1.68 0.63 31.91
C ILE A 343 -0.69 0.95 30.79
N TYR A 344 -0.96 0.43 29.60
CA TYR A 344 -0.28 0.85 28.38
C TYR A 344 -1.22 1.63 27.48
N ARG A 345 -0.69 2.63 26.76
CA ARG A 345 -1.44 3.46 25.84
C ARG A 345 -0.60 3.84 24.62
N PHE A 346 -1.06 3.43 23.44
CA PHE A 346 -0.56 3.90 22.15
C PHE A 346 -1.57 4.87 21.56
N GLU A 347 -1.18 6.13 21.38
CA GLU A 347 -2.06 7.16 20.85
C GLU A 347 -1.87 7.35 19.35
N ASN A 348 -2.92 7.83 18.67
CA ASN A 348 -2.88 8.20 17.26
C ASN A 348 -2.35 7.11 16.31
N ILE A 349 -2.66 5.84 16.59
CA ILE A 349 -2.36 4.74 15.68
C ILE A 349 -3.24 4.90 14.45
N LYS A 350 -2.62 5.30 13.33
CA LYS A 350 -3.31 5.56 12.07
C LYS A 350 -3.72 4.25 11.41
N SER A 351 -5.02 3.98 11.35
CA SER A 351 -5.57 2.97 10.45
C SER A 351 -5.80 3.61 9.08
N GLN A 352 -4.95 3.31 8.11
CA GLN A 352 -5.18 3.68 6.71
C GLN A 352 -6.38 2.91 6.15
N ASN A 353 -7.25 3.58 5.40
CA ASN A 353 -8.51 3.02 4.90
C ASN A 353 -8.36 2.11 3.66
N GLN A 354 -7.18 1.49 3.46
CA GLN A 354 -6.88 0.72 2.26
C GLN A 354 -7.26 -0.75 2.40
N PHE A 355 -8.49 -1.10 1.95
CA PHE A 355 -9.02 -2.41 1.49
C PHE A 355 -8.85 -3.68 2.36
N PHE A 356 -7.84 -3.76 3.21
CA PHE A 356 -7.68 -4.73 4.27
C PHE A 356 -7.78 -3.93 5.56
N GLY A 357 -8.76 -4.22 6.43
CA GLY A 357 -8.76 -3.64 7.77
C GLY A 357 -7.37 -3.82 8.38
N ASN A 358 -6.77 -2.74 8.89
CA ASN A 358 -5.49 -2.87 9.57
C ASN A 358 -5.74 -3.67 10.84
N ASN A 359 -5.42 -4.96 10.78
CA ASN A 359 -5.36 -5.81 11.96
C ASN A 359 -4.01 -5.51 12.62
N TYR A 360 -4.05 -5.08 13.87
CA TYR A 360 -2.85 -4.94 14.69
C TYR A 360 -2.84 -6.07 15.69
N ARG A 361 -1.65 -6.51 16.09
CA ARG A 361 -1.49 -7.41 17.23
C ARG A 361 -0.72 -6.69 18.31
N ILE A 362 -1.13 -6.92 19.55
CA ILE A 362 -0.40 -6.48 20.73
C ILE A 362 0.32 -7.72 21.26
N LEU A 363 1.63 -7.65 21.32
CA LEU A 363 2.49 -8.69 21.87
C LEU A 363 2.94 -8.23 23.26
N LEU A 364 2.50 -8.93 24.30
CA LEU A 364 2.86 -8.62 25.68
C LEU A 364 3.98 -9.56 26.11
N TYR A 365 5.18 -9.01 26.28
CA TYR A 365 6.37 -9.74 26.71
C TYR A 365 6.55 -9.56 28.23
N PRO A 366 6.40 -10.64 29.01
CA PRO A 366 6.52 -10.56 30.46
C PRO A 366 7.92 -10.09 30.86
N GLN A 367 7.99 -9.21 31.86
CA GLN A 367 9.26 -8.65 32.39
C GLN A 367 10.18 -8.04 31.32
N GLY A 368 9.61 -7.63 30.18
CA GLY A 368 10.37 -7.04 29.09
C GLY A 368 11.26 -8.00 28.30
N ARG A 369 11.11 -9.32 28.51
CA ARG A 369 11.94 -10.36 27.89
C ARG A 369 11.46 -10.70 26.50
N LEU A 370 12.20 -10.31 25.47
CA LEU A 370 11.87 -10.53 24.06
C LEU A 370 12.04 -11.98 23.60
N THR A 371 12.78 -12.77 24.37
CA THR A 371 12.97 -14.21 24.16
C THR A 371 11.83 -15.05 24.70
N ALA A 372 10.99 -14.50 25.59
CA ALA A 372 9.80 -15.18 26.10
C ALA A 372 8.70 -15.23 25.02
N GLN A 373 7.86 -16.26 25.05
CA GLN A 373 6.67 -16.29 24.19
C GLN A 373 5.71 -15.18 24.62
N PRO A 374 5.37 -14.22 23.74
CA PRO A 374 4.47 -13.14 24.10
C PRO A 374 3.02 -13.62 24.18
N GLN A 375 2.24 -13.03 25.07
CA GLN A 375 0.78 -13.13 24.98
C GLN A 375 0.32 -12.25 23.81
N ILE A 376 -0.41 -12.85 22.85
CA ILE A 376 -0.90 -12.15 21.65
C ILE A 376 -2.34 -11.72 21.88
N GLN A 377 -2.61 -10.43 21.69
CA GLN A 377 -3.96 -9.85 21.69
C GLN A 377 -4.23 -9.20 20.33
N GLU A 378 -5.36 -9.52 19.71
CA GLU A 378 -5.77 -8.92 18.44
C GLU A 378 -6.43 -7.56 18.68
N ALA A 379 -5.96 -6.54 17.96
CA ALA A 379 -6.51 -5.19 17.93
C ALA A 379 -6.97 -4.89 16.50
N THR A 380 -8.24 -5.16 16.22
CA THR A 380 -8.83 -4.94 14.90
C THR A 380 -9.58 -3.60 14.86
N PHE A 381 -9.28 -2.78 13.85
CA PHE A 381 -9.97 -1.51 13.63
C PHE A 381 -10.65 -1.49 12.27
N SER A 382 -11.81 -0.86 12.22
CA SER A 382 -12.48 -0.44 11.00
C SER A 382 -12.90 1.02 11.18
N SER A 383 -12.80 1.83 10.14
CA SER A 383 -13.35 3.17 10.18
C SER A 383 -14.82 3.13 9.79
N VAL A 384 -15.63 4.06 10.32
CA VAL A 384 -16.92 4.37 9.73
C VAL A 384 -16.68 5.33 8.57
N LEU A 385 -17.16 5.00 7.38
CA LEU A 385 -17.04 5.90 6.23
C LEU A 385 -17.67 7.25 6.56
N GLY A 386 -16.92 8.34 6.35
CA GLY A 386 -17.36 9.70 6.69
C GLY A 386 -16.91 10.21 8.07
N GLN A 387 -16.38 9.34 8.94
CA GLN A 387 -15.83 9.77 10.22
C GLN A 387 -14.55 10.60 10.06
N LEU A 388 -14.40 11.65 10.87
CA LEU A 388 -13.24 12.53 10.91
C LEU A 388 -12.40 12.29 12.18
N PRO A 389 -11.07 12.54 12.14
CA PRO A 389 -10.23 12.57 13.34
C PRO A 389 -10.75 13.57 14.38
N ALA A 390 -10.46 13.31 15.66
CA ALA A 390 -10.80 14.24 16.74
C ALA A 390 -10.17 15.62 16.51
N GLY A 391 -10.95 16.68 16.64
CA GLY A 391 -10.53 18.07 16.38
C GLY A 391 -10.47 18.46 14.89
N ALA A 392 -10.70 17.52 13.97
CA ALA A 392 -10.72 17.80 12.54
C ALA A 392 -12.10 18.29 12.08
N SER A 393 -12.14 19.11 11.03
CA SER A 393 -13.37 19.63 10.46
C SER A 393 -13.32 19.74 8.95
N GLY A 394 -14.46 19.53 8.30
CA GLY A 394 -14.67 19.76 6.87
C GLY A 394 -15.85 20.69 6.63
N LEU A 395 -15.71 21.61 5.70
CA LEU A 395 -16.77 22.46 5.19
C LEU A 395 -16.96 22.18 3.70
N ILE A 396 -18.20 22.02 3.26
CA ILE A 396 -18.55 21.91 1.86
C ILE A 396 -19.61 22.95 1.51
N PHE A 397 -19.42 23.60 0.38
CA PHE A 397 -20.37 24.50 -0.24
C PHE A 397 -20.56 24.08 -1.69
N SER A 398 -21.80 24.06 -2.17
CA SER A 398 -22.09 23.79 -3.58
C SER A 398 -23.27 24.65 -4.06
N GLY A 399 -23.22 25.11 -5.30
CA GLY A 399 -24.32 25.82 -5.95
C GLY A 399 -24.28 25.64 -7.47
N GLY A 400 -25.44 25.43 -8.07
CA GLY A 400 -25.57 25.09 -9.49
C GLY A 400 -27.00 24.94 -9.97
N LEU A 401 -27.14 24.40 -11.17
CA LEU A 401 -28.42 24.18 -11.84
C LEU A 401 -28.59 22.70 -12.15
N ARG A 402 -29.85 22.25 -12.18
CA ARG A 402 -30.20 20.97 -12.78
C ARG A 402 -29.96 21.02 -14.29
N ARG A 403 -29.40 19.95 -14.84
CA ARG A 403 -29.18 19.78 -16.28
C ARG A 403 -29.91 18.55 -16.78
N ASP A 404 -30.66 18.65 -17.87
CA ASP A 404 -31.32 17.51 -18.49
C ASP A 404 -31.07 17.41 -20.01
N PHE A 405 -31.35 16.22 -20.54
CA PHE A 405 -31.30 15.93 -21.98
C PHE A 405 -32.62 15.33 -22.50
N LEU A 406 -33.69 15.40 -21.69
CA LEU A 406 -34.94 14.66 -21.87
C LEU A 406 -35.77 15.10 -23.10
N ALA A 407 -35.45 16.22 -23.75
CA ALA A 407 -36.33 16.83 -24.75
C ALA A 407 -35.69 17.30 -26.07
N ASN A 408 -34.37 17.35 -26.27
CA ASN A 408 -33.80 18.02 -27.46
C ASN A 408 -32.43 17.49 -27.93
N GLN A 409 -32.16 17.74 -29.22
CA GLN A 409 -30.85 17.75 -29.90
C GLN A 409 -29.92 18.87 -29.36
N SER A 410 -29.88 19.07 -28.04
CA SER A 410 -29.11 20.14 -27.39
C SER A 410 -27.72 19.62 -27.04
N LEU A 411 -26.68 20.32 -27.52
CA LEU A 411 -25.29 19.99 -27.24
C LEU A 411 -24.96 20.08 -25.74
N LEU A 412 -25.53 21.05 -25.01
CA LEU A 412 -25.23 21.28 -23.59
C LEU A 412 -26.33 20.80 -22.63
N GLY A 413 -27.48 20.38 -23.15
CA GLY A 413 -28.68 20.09 -22.35
C GLY A 413 -29.46 21.35 -21.99
N ASN A 414 -30.56 21.20 -21.27
CA ASN A 414 -31.32 22.32 -20.72
C ASN A 414 -30.98 22.52 -19.24
N PHE A 415 -30.75 23.76 -18.84
CA PHE A 415 -30.52 24.12 -17.45
C PHE A 415 -31.83 24.60 -16.84
N SER A 416 -32.19 24.01 -15.71
CA SER A 416 -33.40 24.34 -14.94
C SER A 416 -33.06 24.33 -13.45
N GLU A 417 -33.96 24.85 -12.62
CA GLU A 417 -33.97 24.69 -11.15
C GLU A 417 -32.62 24.92 -10.44
N PHE A 418 -32.51 26.03 -9.72
CA PHE A 418 -31.37 26.22 -8.82
C PHE A 418 -31.32 25.14 -7.73
N ARG A 419 -30.12 24.60 -7.51
CA ARG A 419 -29.80 23.64 -6.47
C ARG A 419 -28.51 24.06 -5.78
N GLY A 420 -28.47 23.96 -4.46
CA GLY A 420 -27.27 24.36 -3.70
C GLY A 420 -27.33 23.95 -2.25
N GLY A 421 -26.22 24.08 -1.54
CA GLY A 421 -26.18 23.76 -0.12
C GLY A 421 -24.84 24.03 0.51
N ILE A 422 -24.85 24.04 1.83
CA ILE A 422 -23.66 24.17 2.68
C ILE A 422 -23.77 23.16 3.82
N ALA A 423 -22.67 22.48 4.14
CA ALA A 423 -22.61 21.58 5.28
C ALA A 423 -21.24 21.61 5.94
N GLY A 424 -21.23 21.57 7.26
CA GLY A 424 -20.03 21.40 8.08
C GLY A 424 -20.04 20.03 8.74
N ARG A 425 -18.85 19.45 8.93
CA ARG A 425 -18.63 18.19 9.63
C ARG A 425 -17.49 18.33 10.61
N TRP A 426 -17.66 17.85 11.83
CA TRP A 426 -16.70 18.00 12.93
C TRP A 426 -16.46 16.65 13.63
N GLY A 427 -15.19 16.26 13.73
CA GLY A 427 -14.76 15.13 14.54
C GLY A 427 -14.68 15.53 16.01
N LEU A 428 -15.76 15.29 16.76
CA LEU A 428 -15.86 15.69 18.17
C LEU A 428 -15.00 14.82 19.09
N SER A 429 -14.79 13.55 18.72
CA SER A 429 -13.90 12.62 19.44
C SER A 429 -13.37 11.55 18.50
N GLU A 430 -12.50 10.66 19.00
CA GLU A 430 -12.06 9.47 18.25
C GLU A 430 -13.24 8.58 17.79
N ASN A 431 -14.41 8.70 18.41
CA ASN A 431 -15.55 7.81 18.25
C ASN A 431 -16.79 8.47 17.65
N LEU A 432 -16.80 9.80 17.52
CA LEU A 432 -17.97 10.57 17.14
C LEU A 432 -17.60 11.68 16.16
N THR A 433 -18.31 11.73 15.05
CA THR A 433 -18.32 12.83 14.11
C THR A 433 -19.76 13.23 13.84
N VAL A 434 -20.02 14.53 13.85
CA VAL A 434 -21.36 15.09 13.58
C VAL A 434 -21.24 16.02 12.38
N GLY A 435 -22.24 16.02 11.52
CA GLY A 435 -22.39 16.96 10.42
C GLY A 435 -23.73 17.67 10.48
N LEU A 436 -23.75 18.93 10.08
CA LEU A 436 -24.95 19.75 9.98
C LEU A 436 -24.86 20.64 8.74
N GLY A 437 -25.98 20.86 8.08
CA GLY A 437 -26.03 21.70 6.90
C GLY A 437 -27.44 22.09 6.48
N GLY A 438 -27.51 22.89 5.42
CA GLY A 438 -28.74 23.26 4.75
C GLY A 438 -28.56 23.10 3.25
N VAL A 439 -29.57 22.54 2.59
CA VAL A 439 -29.60 22.38 1.14
C VAL A 439 -30.91 22.93 0.60
N TYR A 440 -30.85 23.51 -0.58
CA TYR A 440 -31.98 23.92 -1.38
C TYR A 440 -32.03 23.04 -2.62
N ASP A 441 -33.07 22.23 -2.72
CA ASP A 441 -33.34 21.37 -3.87
C ASP A 441 -34.85 21.21 -4.02
N GLU A 442 -35.42 22.02 -4.91
CA GLU A 442 -36.85 22.36 -5.05
C GLU A 442 -37.47 23.03 -3.80
N SER A 443 -36.94 22.75 -2.61
CA SER A 443 -37.35 23.27 -1.30
C SER A 443 -36.15 23.32 -0.36
N ALA A 444 -36.21 24.18 0.65
CA ALA A 444 -35.22 24.23 1.70
C ALA A 444 -35.31 22.97 2.58
N ARG A 445 -34.17 22.33 2.82
CA ARG A 445 -34.03 21.11 3.63
C ARG A 445 -32.85 21.25 4.58
N ALA A 446 -32.98 20.73 5.79
CA ALA A 446 -31.87 20.62 6.74
C ALA A 446 -31.16 19.27 6.56
N LEU A 447 -29.83 19.28 6.63
CA LEU A 447 -28.99 18.09 6.60
C LEU A 447 -28.45 17.84 8.01
N GLY A 448 -28.60 16.60 8.50
CA GLY A 448 -27.95 16.12 9.71
C GLY A 448 -27.19 14.83 9.45
N GLU A 449 -25.97 14.73 9.95
CA GLU A 449 -25.12 13.55 9.80
C GLU A 449 -24.55 13.11 11.15
N LEU A 450 -24.46 11.80 11.35
CA LEU A 450 -23.91 11.17 12.54
C LEU A 450 -23.05 9.98 12.12
N PHE A 451 -21.78 10.00 12.51
CA PHE A 451 -20.87 8.87 12.35
C PHE A 451 -20.34 8.49 13.74
N TRP A 452 -20.68 7.30 14.18
CA TRP A 452 -20.45 6.87 15.55
C TRP A 452 -19.95 5.43 15.62
N ARG A 453 -18.90 5.24 16.42
CA ARG A 453 -18.36 3.94 16.78
C ARG A 453 -17.93 3.96 18.25
N PRO A 454 -18.69 3.34 19.16
CA PRO A 454 -18.33 3.32 20.58
C PRO A 454 -17.01 2.55 20.82
N ARG A 455 -16.26 2.96 21.85
CA ARG A 455 -15.07 2.24 22.31
C ARG A 455 -15.48 0.85 22.79
N ASN A 456 -14.71 -0.18 22.44
CA ASN A 456 -14.93 -1.57 22.81
C ASN A 456 -16.28 -2.17 22.34
N SER A 457 -16.89 -1.58 21.32
CA SER A 457 -18.11 -2.12 20.71
C SER A 457 -17.87 -2.54 19.26
N PRO A 458 -18.47 -3.66 18.81
CA PRO A 458 -18.44 -4.08 17.42
C PRO A 458 -19.43 -3.31 16.52
N LEU A 459 -20.10 -2.30 17.07
CA LEU A 459 -21.10 -1.48 16.39
C LEU A 459 -20.45 -0.32 15.62
N GLN A 460 -20.93 -0.10 14.40
CA GLN A 460 -20.64 1.04 13.55
C GLN A 460 -21.95 1.64 13.07
N VAL A 461 -22.07 2.96 13.15
CA VAL A 461 -23.29 3.69 12.77
C VAL A 461 -22.89 4.86 11.89
N ALA A 462 -23.44 4.92 10.69
CA ALA A 462 -23.45 6.09 9.82
C ALA A 462 -24.91 6.43 9.50
N VAL A 463 -25.33 7.65 9.79
CA VAL A 463 -26.66 8.17 9.49
C VAL A 463 -26.51 9.53 8.82
N SER A 464 -27.22 9.75 7.73
CA SER A 464 -27.34 11.04 7.06
C SER A 464 -28.82 11.27 6.75
N ALA A 465 -29.38 12.38 7.19
CA ALA A 465 -30.80 12.68 7.07
C ALA A 465 -30.99 14.06 6.45
N LEU A 466 -31.79 14.13 5.39
CA LEU A 466 -32.31 15.36 4.82
C LEU A 466 -33.77 15.52 5.26
N THR A 467 -34.06 16.60 5.98
CA THR A 467 -35.39 16.92 6.49
C THR A 467 -35.99 18.12 5.78
N GLY A 468 -37.24 18.00 5.34
CA GLY A 468 -38.05 19.02 4.70
C GLY A 468 -39.52 18.60 4.79
N ASN A 469 -40.28 18.63 3.70
CA ASN A 469 -41.65 18.08 3.68
C ASN A 469 -41.70 16.55 3.83
N LYS A 470 -40.61 15.86 3.50
CA LYS A 470 -40.41 14.42 3.69
C LYS A 470 -38.99 14.20 4.20
N TRP A 471 -38.80 13.12 4.95
CA TRP A 471 -37.49 12.71 5.45
C TRP A 471 -36.85 11.77 4.43
N ASP A 472 -35.64 12.09 4.03
CA ASP A 472 -34.78 11.21 3.25
C ASP A 472 -33.61 10.82 4.15
N VAL A 473 -33.61 9.57 4.62
CA VAL A 473 -32.66 9.08 5.62
C VAL A 473 -31.83 7.96 5.01
N HIS A 474 -30.53 8.20 4.92
CA HIS A 474 -29.54 7.19 4.60
C HIS A 474 -28.92 6.65 5.88
N THR A 475 -28.91 5.33 6.05
CA THR A 475 -28.35 4.67 7.23
C THR A 475 -27.47 3.50 6.81
N ASP A 476 -26.31 3.34 7.45
CA ASP A 476 -25.46 2.14 7.39
C ASP A 476 -25.05 1.80 8.82
N ILE A 477 -25.66 0.75 9.37
CA ILE A 477 -25.36 0.21 10.69
C ILE A 477 -24.75 -1.16 10.51
N ARG A 478 -23.55 -1.37 11.05
CA ARG A 478 -22.85 -2.65 11.01
C ARG A 478 -22.54 -3.13 12.40
N TYR A 479 -22.80 -4.41 12.65
CA TYR A 479 -22.57 -5.06 13.92
C TYR A 479 -21.80 -6.35 13.69
N ASN A 480 -20.51 -6.35 14.06
CA ASN A 480 -19.59 -7.47 13.82
C ASN A 480 -19.01 -8.00 15.15
N PRO A 481 -19.82 -8.63 16.02
CA PRO A 481 -19.41 -9.03 17.36
C PRO A 481 -18.31 -10.11 17.38
N SER A 482 -18.14 -10.86 16.29
CA SER A 482 -17.06 -11.80 16.12
C SER A 482 -16.74 -12.01 14.64
N SER A 483 -15.64 -12.70 14.33
CA SER A 483 -15.31 -13.12 12.96
C SER A 483 -16.29 -14.15 12.37
N ARG A 484 -17.26 -14.63 13.16
CA ARG A 484 -18.26 -15.63 12.76
C ARG A 484 -19.66 -15.06 12.57
N LEU A 485 -19.94 -13.84 13.04
CA LEU A 485 -21.27 -13.25 12.93
C LEU A 485 -21.13 -11.78 12.50
N SER A 486 -21.79 -11.44 11.41
CA SER A 486 -21.92 -10.07 10.92
C SER A 486 -23.38 -9.76 10.62
N ALA A 487 -23.85 -8.62 11.09
CA ALA A 487 -25.15 -8.07 10.74
C ALA A 487 -24.96 -6.66 10.17
N ALA A 488 -25.71 -6.34 9.11
CA ALA A 488 -25.69 -5.03 8.49
C ALA A 488 -27.12 -4.58 8.18
N PHE A 489 -27.47 -3.38 8.64
CA PHE A 489 -28.69 -2.69 8.26
C PHE A 489 -28.31 -1.49 7.41
N THR A 490 -28.81 -1.43 6.17
CA THR A 490 -28.65 -0.27 5.31
C THR A 490 -30.01 0.26 4.88
N SER A 491 -30.17 1.57 4.82
CA SER A 491 -31.41 2.22 4.40
C SER A 491 -31.09 3.37 3.47
N ASP A 492 -31.89 3.54 2.43
CA ASP A 492 -31.86 4.66 1.50
C ASP A 492 -33.28 5.08 1.12
N ARG A 493 -33.42 6.09 0.25
CA ARG A 493 -34.71 6.60 -0.22
C ARG A 493 -35.62 5.55 -0.85
N LEU A 494 -35.05 4.48 -1.39
CA LEU A 494 -35.77 3.45 -2.17
C LEU A 494 -36.09 2.24 -1.32
N SER A 495 -35.18 1.78 -0.45
CA SER A 495 -35.44 0.63 0.40
C SER A 495 -34.56 0.53 1.65
N SER A 496 -35.04 -0.26 2.61
CA SER A 496 -34.31 -0.67 3.80
C SER A 496 -33.95 -2.14 3.71
N ARG A 497 -32.70 -2.47 4.00
CA ARG A 497 -32.09 -3.78 3.81
C ARG A 497 -31.43 -4.22 5.10
N PHE A 498 -31.67 -5.45 5.51
CA PHE A 498 -31.01 -6.06 6.66
C PHE A 498 -30.43 -7.40 6.27
N ASN A 499 -29.13 -7.58 6.49
CA ASN A 499 -28.37 -8.77 6.16
C ASN A 499 -27.71 -9.33 7.41
N VAL A 500 -27.77 -10.65 7.58
CA VAL A 500 -27.09 -11.37 8.65
C VAL A 500 -26.36 -12.56 8.04
N ASP A 501 -25.07 -12.65 8.30
CA ASP A 501 -24.23 -13.79 7.93
C ASP A 501 -23.67 -14.43 9.20
N TRP A 502 -23.92 -15.73 9.38
CA TRP A 502 -23.47 -16.51 10.51
C TRP A 502 -22.67 -17.72 10.04
N ARG A 503 -21.35 -17.66 10.23
CA ARG A 503 -20.40 -18.74 9.98
C ARG A 503 -20.45 -19.74 11.13
N VAL A 504 -21.35 -20.70 11.04
CA VAL A 504 -21.54 -21.79 12.02
C VAL A 504 -20.30 -22.69 12.07
N LEU A 505 -19.70 -22.99 10.90
CA LEU A 505 -18.45 -23.73 10.76
C LEU A 505 -17.52 -22.99 9.77
N PRO A 506 -16.19 -23.20 9.79
CA PRO A 506 -15.26 -22.51 8.88
C PRO A 506 -15.65 -22.58 7.39
N GLN A 507 -16.31 -23.67 6.99
CA GLN A 507 -16.72 -23.96 5.61
C GLN A 507 -18.21 -23.74 5.37
N PHE A 508 -19.01 -23.41 6.39
CA PHE A 508 -20.47 -23.36 6.31
C PHE A 508 -21.02 -22.08 6.96
N THR A 509 -21.78 -21.31 6.17
CA THR A 509 -22.39 -20.04 6.59
C THR A 509 -23.89 -20.10 6.33
N LEU A 510 -24.67 -19.71 7.34
CA LEU A 510 -26.10 -19.41 7.18
C LEU A 510 -26.23 -17.91 6.91
N PHE A 511 -27.11 -17.54 6.00
CA PHE A 511 -27.40 -16.13 5.74
C PHE A 511 -28.89 -15.87 5.72
N ALA A 512 -29.27 -14.67 6.15
CA ALA A 512 -30.60 -14.12 6.01
C ALA A 512 -30.49 -12.69 5.48
N SER A 513 -31.39 -12.32 4.58
CA SER A 513 -31.42 -10.99 3.98
C SER A 513 -32.87 -10.56 3.81
N THR A 514 -33.22 -9.34 4.20
CA THR A 514 -34.54 -8.75 3.94
C THR A 514 -34.36 -7.40 3.27
N ASP A 515 -35.23 -7.10 2.31
CA ASP A 515 -35.28 -5.82 1.60
C ASP A 515 -36.75 -5.39 1.54
N THR A 516 -37.07 -4.19 2.03
CA THR A 516 -38.45 -3.68 2.03
C THR A 516 -39.02 -3.49 0.62
N ALA A 517 -38.17 -3.34 -0.40
CA ALA A 517 -38.58 -3.27 -1.80
C ALA A 517 -38.62 -4.66 -2.47
N ASP A 518 -38.15 -5.72 -1.81
CA ASP A 518 -38.18 -7.07 -2.34
C ASP A 518 -38.68 -8.12 -1.31
N ALA A 519 -38.06 -9.30 -1.25
CA ALA A 519 -38.49 -10.41 -0.43
C ALA A 519 -37.44 -10.71 0.65
N THR A 520 -37.88 -11.29 1.76
CA THR A 520 -36.96 -11.82 2.76
C THR A 520 -36.44 -13.17 2.28
N SER A 521 -35.13 -13.34 2.22
CA SER A 521 -34.45 -14.56 1.81
C SER A 521 -33.63 -15.16 2.95
N GLY A 522 -33.59 -16.48 2.98
CA GLY A 522 -32.74 -17.26 3.87
C GLY A 522 -32.04 -18.35 3.09
N GLY A 523 -30.82 -18.70 3.50
CA GLY A 523 -30.06 -19.69 2.77
C GLY A 523 -28.77 -20.13 3.45
N MET A 524 -28.03 -20.94 2.70
CA MET A 524 -26.78 -21.52 3.14
C MET A 524 -25.69 -21.32 2.09
N GLN A 525 -24.46 -21.21 2.58
CA GLN A 525 -23.26 -21.11 1.78
C GLN A 525 -22.21 -22.10 2.28
N ILE A 526 -21.59 -22.81 1.35
CA ILE A 526 -20.50 -23.75 1.58
C ILE A 526 -19.27 -23.25 0.82
N ASN A 527 -18.11 -23.24 1.47
CA ASN A 527 -16.82 -22.95 0.85
C ASN A 527 -15.79 -24.00 1.28
N LEU A 528 -15.37 -24.85 0.33
CA LEU A 528 -14.39 -25.91 0.52
C LEU A 528 -13.18 -25.61 -0.35
N SER A 529 -12.01 -25.49 0.27
CA SER A 529 -10.75 -25.25 -0.43
C SER A 529 -9.75 -26.37 -0.13
N GLY A 530 -9.16 -26.95 -1.17
CA GLY A 530 -8.07 -27.94 -1.09
C GLY A 530 -6.99 -27.66 -2.13
N LYS A 531 -5.91 -28.45 -2.12
CA LYS A 531 -4.72 -28.23 -2.96
C LYS A 531 -5.02 -28.14 -4.47
N ASN A 532 -6.01 -28.90 -4.96
CA ASN A 532 -6.42 -28.98 -6.37
C ASN A 532 -7.95 -28.94 -6.58
N ALA A 533 -8.69 -28.65 -5.53
CA ALA A 533 -10.15 -28.64 -5.55
C ALA A 533 -10.65 -27.39 -4.83
N PHE A 534 -11.60 -26.69 -5.44
CA PHE A 534 -12.29 -25.58 -4.81
C PHE A 534 -13.78 -25.72 -5.11
N THR A 535 -14.61 -25.67 -4.07
CA THR A 535 -16.07 -25.71 -4.22
C THR A 535 -16.66 -24.56 -3.42
N PHE A 536 -17.35 -23.66 -4.11
CA PHE A 536 -18.22 -22.66 -3.53
C PHE A 536 -19.65 -22.98 -3.93
N ALA A 537 -20.56 -23.10 -2.98
CA ALA A 537 -21.98 -23.28 -3.25
C ALA A 537 -22.79 -22.32 -2.37
N ARG A 538 -23.76 -21.62 -2.94
CA ARG A 538 -24.70 -20.77 -2.21
C ARG A 538 -26.09 -21.04 -2.73
N VAL A 539 -27.04 -21.32 -1.83
CA VAL A 539 -28.44 -21.56 -2.16
C VAL A 539 -29.29 -20.73 -1.20
N GLY A 540 -30.31 -20.05 -1.73
CA GLY A 540 -31.26 -19.29 -0.94
C GLY A 540 -32.67 -19.41 -1.50
N LEU A 541 -33.64 -19.33 -0.59
CA LEU A 541 -35.07 -19.29 -0.89
C LEU A 541 -35.65 -18.05 -0.22
N ASP A 542 -36.55 -17.36 -0.91
CA ASP A 542 -37.22 -16.19 -0.36
C ASP A 542 -38.70 -16.41 -0.05
N THR A 543 -39.30 -15.43 0.63
CA THR A 543 -40.71 -15.43 1.02
C THR A 543 -41.68 -15.39 -0.17
N LYS A 544 -41.19 -15.16 -1.39
CA LYS A 544 -41.96 -15.25 -2.65
C LYS A 544 -41.73 -16.60 -3.36
N ASN A 545 -41.13 -17.58 -2.67
CA ASN A 545 -40.77 -18.90 -3.18
C ASN A 545 -39.79 -18.87 -4.37
N ARG A 546 -38.96 -17.82 -4.50
CA ARG A 546 -37.93 -17.74 -5.54
C ARG A 546 -36.66 -18.41 -5.05
N LEU A 547 -36.25 -19.46 -5.75
CA LEU A 547 -35.00 -20.18 -5.50
C LEU A 547 -33.85 -19.50 -6.27
N ARG A 548 -32.76 -19.18 -5.58
CA ARG A 548 -31.54 -18.65 -6.18
C ARG A 548 -30.34 -19.49 -5.76
N TRP A 549 -29.49 -19.86 -6.72
CA TRP A 549 -28.30 -20.66 -6.43
C TRP A 549 -27.09 -20.21 -7.25
N ASN A 550 -25.91 -20.48 -6.69
CA ASN A 550 -24.62 -20.28 -7.33
C ASN A 550 -23.67 -21.40 -6.87
N LEU A 551 -23.10 -22.15 -7.80
CA LEU A 551 -22.14 -23.21 -7.58
C LEU A 551 -20.92 -22.96 -8.48
N LEU A 552 -19.74 -22.89 -7.88
CA LEU A 552 -18.46 -22.86 -8.57
C LEU A 552 -17.62 -24.03 -8.06
N GLN A 553 -17.37 -25.00 -8.90
CA GLN A 553 -16.52 -26.15 -8.61
C GLN A 553 -15.32 -26.18 -9.56
N ARG A 554 -14.12 -26.12 -9.01
CA ARG A 554 -12.86 -26.24 -9.75
C ARG A 554 -12.16 -27.53 -9.32
N LEU A 555 -11.84 -28.37 -10.29
CA LEU A 555 -11.10 -29.61 -10.12
C LEU A 555 -9.92 -29.61 -11.10
N GLY A 556 -8.77 -29.12 -10.63
CA GLY A 556 -7.59 -28.94 -11.46
C GLY A 556 -7.83 -27.98 -12.63
N ARG A 557 -7.98 -28.52 -13.84
CA ARG A 557 -8.19 -27.77 -15.10
C ARG A 557 -9.66 -27.65 -15.50
N LEU A 558 -10.53 -28.39 -14.83
CA LEU A 558 -11.97 -28.41 -15.06
C LEU A 558 -12.64 -27.42 -14.11
N GLU A 559 -13.52 -26.57 -14.63
CA GLU A 559 -14.31 -25.65 -13.84
C GLU A 559 -15.78 -25.74 -14.27
N LEU A 560 -16.65 -26.03 -13.31
CA LEU A 560 -18.10 -25.97 -13.46
C LEU A 560 -18.61 -24.74 -12.71
N ALA A 561 -19.21 -23.81 -13.43
CA ALA A 561 -19.88 -22.63 -12.89
C ALA A 561 -21.37 -22.73 -13.22
N GLN A 562 -22.21 -22.81 -12.19
CA GLN A 562 -23.66 -22.86 -12.33
C GLN A 562 -24.29 -21.76 -11.51
N ARG A 563 -25.21 -21.00 -12.11
CA ARG A 563 -26.04 -20.02 -11.40
C ARG A 563 -27.47 -20.08 -11.89
N GLY A 564 -28.43 -19.83 -11.02
CA GLY A 564 -29.83 -19.77 -11.40
C GLY A 564 -30.65 -18.94 -10.44
N ASN A 565 -31.78 -18.47 -10.96
CA ASN A 565 -32.76 -17.65 -10.27
C ASN A 565 -34.16 -17.88 -10.87
N GLU A 566 -35.12 -17.04 -10.49
CA GLU A 566 -36.50 -17.09 -10.98
C GLU A 566 -36.66 -16.85 -12.48
N ILE A 567 -35.66 -16.26 -13.14
CA ILE A 567 -35.70 -15.87 -14.55
C ILE A 567 -35.02 -16.92 -15.43
N GLY A 568 -34.11 -17.73 -14.88
CA GLY A 568 -33.34 -18.67 -15.69
C GLY A 568 -32.14 -19.27 -14.97
N SER A 569 -31.40 -20.10 -15.69
CA SER A 569 -30.16 -20.70 -15.19
C SER A 569 -29.09 -20.74 -16.27
N LEU A 570 -27.83 -20.63 -15.86
CA LEU A 570 -26.63 -20.77 -16.68
C LEU A 570 -25.73 -21.82 -16.04
N SER A 571 -25.36 -22.83 -16.82
CA SER A 571 -24.36 -23.84 -16.47
C SER A 571 -23.23 -23.79 -17.48
N GLU A 572 -22.03 -23.40 -17.06
CA GLU A 572 -20.81 -23.36 -17.86
C GLU A 572 -19.84 -24.41 -17.34
N LEU A 573 -19.49 -25.36 -18.18
CA LEU A 573 -18.39 -26.30 -17.95
C LEU A 573 -17.22 -25.89 -18.83
N SER A 574 -16.09 -25.55 -18.22
CA SER A 574 -14.88 -25.16 -18.92
C SER A 574 -13.72 -26.09 -18.61
N TYR A 575 -12.92 -26.40 -19.64
CA TYR A 575 -11.68 -27.15 -19.52
C TYR A 575 -10.53 -26.31 -20.06
N ASN A 576 -9.63 -25.89 -19.17
CA ASN A 576 -8.48 -25.07 -19.53
C ASN A 576 -7.29 -25.96 -19.89
N PHE A 577 -6.74 -25.81 -21.10
CA PHE A 577 -5.59 -26.63 -21.53
C PHE A 577 -4.27 -26.18 -20.88
N SER A 578 -4.18 -24.92 -20.43
CA SER A 578 -2.99 -24.37 -19.78
C SER A 578 -2.79 -24.93 -18.36
N LYS A 579 -1.51 -25.08 -17.95
CA LYS A 579 -1.14 -25.59 -16.62
C LYS A 579 -1.26 -24.54 -15.51
N ASN A 580 -1.38 -23.26 -15.87
CA ASN A 580 -1.27 -22.17 -14.91
C ASN A 580 -2.64 -21.91 -14.25
N ARG A 581 -2.78 -22.33 -12.98
CA ARG A 581 -4.05 -22.32 -12.23
C ARG A 581 -4.63 -20.93 -11.95
N PHE A 582 -3.83 -19.88 -12.09
CA PHE A 582 -4.20 -18.50 -11.77
C PHE A 582 -4.34 -17.60 -13.00
N SER A 583 -4.15 -18.15 -14.20
CA SER A 583 -4.23 -17.39 -15.46
C SER A 583 -5.28 -18.01 -16.39
N ASN A 584 -6.24 -17.20 -16.84
CA ASN A 584 -7.23 -17.60 -17.85
C ASN A 584 -6.67 -17.49 -19.29
N SER A 585 -5.37 -17.70 -19.45
CA SER A 585 -4.64 -17.63 -20.73
C SER A 585 -4.49 -19.01 -21.36
N GLY A 586 -4.38 -19.03 -22.69
CA GLY A 586 -4.22 -20.22 -23.50
C GLY A 586 -5.55 -20.68 -24.08
N ASN A 587 -5.60 -21.96 -24.44
CA ASN A 587 -6.80 -22.57 -25.00
C ASN A 587 -7.73 -23.05 -23.88
N SER A 588 -9.03 -22.96 -24.12
CA SER A 588 -10.09 -23.51 -23.28
C SER A 588 -11.23 -24.03 -24.15
N LEU A 589 -11.85 -25.12 -23.71
CA LEU A 589 -13.12 -25.62 -24.26
C LEU A 589 -14.24 -25.24 -23.28
N LEU A 590 -15.34 -24.69 -23.79
CA LEU A 590 -16.51 -24.30 -23.00
C LEU A 590 -17.75 -25.02 -23.52
N LEU A 591 -18.53 -25.54 -22.58
CA LEU A 591 -19.87 -26.08 -22.80
C LEU A 591 -20.82 -25.28 -21.92
N ASN A 592 -21.72 -24.52 -22.53
CA ASN A 592 -22.65 -23.65 -21.84
C ASN A 592 -24.09 -24.12 -22.09
N TYR A 593 -24.88 -24.19 -21.04
CA TYR A 593 -26.32 -24.41 -21.10
C TYR A 593 -27.03 -23.28 -20.36
N GLU A 594 -27.76 -22.46 -21.12
CA GLU A 594 -28.54 -21.35 -20.62
C GLU A 594 -30.03 -21.64 -20.77
N THR A 595 -30.83 -21.20 -19.81
CA THR A 595 -32.29 -21.28 -19.82
C THR A 595 -32.85 -19.93 -19.43
N LEU A 596 -33.92 -19.50 -20.10
CA LEU A 596 -34.62 -18.26 -19.85
C LEU A 596 -36.12 -18.55 -19.76
N ASN A 597 -36.72 -18.17 -18.65
CA ASN A 597 -38.13 -18.30 -18.34
C ASN A 597 -38.72 -16.89 -18.16
N GLN A 598 -38.93 -16.19 -19.28
CA GLN A 598 -39.68 -14.93 -19.32
C GLN A 598 -40.80 -15.09 -20.34
N ASN A 599 -42.02 -15.38 -19.87
CA ASN A 599 -43.22 -15.69 -20.66
C ASN A 599 -43.19 -17.00 -21.49
N ARG A 600 -42.00 -17.43 -21.96
CA ARG A 600 -41.73 -18.72 -22.62
C ARG A 600 -40.49 -19.35 -21.98
N SER A 601 -40.41 -20.68 -22.03
CA SER A 601 -39.24 -21.45 -21.58
C SER A 601 -38.30 -21.70 -22.75
N ASP A 602 -37.28 -20.85 -22.86
CA ASP A 602 -36.27 -20.97 -23.89
C ASP A 602 -34.95 -21.47 -23.31
N SER A 603 -34.14 -22.11 -24.15
CA SER A 603 -32.87 -22.68 -23.76
C SER A 603 -31.85 -22.55 -24.87
N LEU A 604 -30.57 -22.52 -24.51
CA LEU A 604 -29.45 -22.47 -25.42
C LEU A 604 -28.32 -23.36 -24.90
N LEU A 605 -28.01 -24.41 -25.66
CA LEU A 605 -26.80 -25.21 -25.48
C LEU A 605 -25.75 -24.71 -26.45
N SER A 606 -24.53 -24.39 -25.99
CA SER A 606 -23.44 -24.01 -26.88
C SER A 606 -22.12 -24.67 -26.49
N VAL A 607 -21.34 -25.01 -27.52
CA VAL A 607 -19.96 -25.48 -27.39
C VAL A 607 -19.06 -24.48 -28.07
N SER A 608 -18.01 -24.04 -27.39
CA SER A 608 -17.04 -23.12 -27.98
C SER A 608 -15.60 -23.43 -27.56
N TRP A 609 -14.69 -23.20 -28.48
CA TRP A 609 -13.27 -23.09 -28.20
C TRP A 609 -12.93 -21.62 -28.00
N ARG A 610 -12.09 -21.33 -27.01
CA ARG A 610 -11.60 -19.99 -26.71
C ARG A 610 -10.09 -20.00 -26.52
N TYR A 611 -9.41 -19.06 -27.17
CA TYR A 611 -8.00 -18.75 -26.99
C TYR A 611 -7.83 -17.36 -26.40
N ARG A 612 -6.92 -17.22 -25.44
CA ARG A 612 -6.47 -15.93 -24.87
C ARG A 612 -4.96 -15.90 -24.82
N SER A 613 -4.34 -14.83 -25.31
CA SER A 613 -2.89 -14.65 -25.23
C SER A 613 -2.41 -14.58 -23.77
N GLN A 614 -1.15 -14.92 -23.52
CA GLN A 614 -0.54 -14.72 -22.19
C GLN A 614 -0.24 -13.25 -21.91
N GLN A 615 0.16 -12.51 -22.95
CA GLN A 615 0.40 -11.08 -22.87
C GLN A 615 -0.91 -10.30 -22.86
N GLN A 616 -0.95 -9.26 -22.03
CA GLN A 616 -2.06 -8.32 -21.89
C GLN A 616 -1.57 -6.90 -22.14
N ALA A 617 -2.43 -6.04 -22.67
CA ALA A 617 -2.23 -4.61 -22.71
C ALA A 617 -2.38 -4.01 -21.29
N ILE A 618 -1.96 -2.75 -21.13
CA ILE A 618 -1.93 -2.04 -19.85
C ILE A 618 -3.32 -1.93 -19.21
N ASP A 619 -4.37 -1.83 -20.03
CA ASP A 619 -5.75 -1.79 -19.58
C ASP A 619 -6.27 -3.14 -19.05
N GLY A 620 -5.53 -4.23 -19.28
CA GLY A 620 -5.85 -5.60 -18.88
C GLY A 620 -6.44 -6.46 -20.00
N SER A 621 -6.67 -5.90 -21.19
CA SER A 621 -7.18 -6.68 -22.33
C SER A 621 -6.10 -7.62 -22.87
N TYR A 622 -6.50 -8.81 -23.33
CA TYR A 622 -5.58 -9.71 -24.01
C TYR A 622 -5.13 -9.13 -25.36
N GLN A 623 -3.85 -9.29 -25.69
CA GLN A 623 -3.31 -8.97 -27.01
C GLN A 623 -4.10 -9.66 -28.13
N TRP A 624 -4.48 -10.92 -27.90
CA TRP A 624 -5.38 -11.68 -28.75
C TRP A 624 -6.40 -12.44 -27.91
N GLU A 625 -7.67 -12.35 -28.29
CA GLU A 625 -8.74 -13.22 -27.81
C GLU A 625 -9.55 -13.69 -29.02
N ALA A 626 -9.70 -15.01 -29.15
CA ALA A 626 -10.52 -15.62 -30.20
C ALA A 626 -11.45 -16.63 -29.55
N GLN A 627 -12.72 -16.63 -29.93
CA GLN A 627 -13.70 -17.62 -29.53
C GLN A 627 -14.52 -18.01 -30.75
N LEU A 628 -14.66 -19.32 -30.96
CA LEU A 628 -15.48 -19.88 -32.01
C LEU A 628 -16.32 -21.00 -31.43
N GLY A 629 -17.61 -21.00 -31.71
CA GLY A 629 -18.52 -22.00 -31.20
C GLY A 629 -19.77 -22.15 -32.04
N TYR A 630 -20.58 -23.10 -31.63
CA TYR A 630 -21.89 -23.38 -32.20
C TYR A 630 -22.90 -23.54 -31.07
N GLY A 631 -24.05 -22.89 -31.22
CA GLY A 631 -25.15 -22.96 -30.27
C GLY A 631 -26.41 -23.55 -30.91
N ILE A 632 -27.18 -24.27 -30.11
CA ILE A 632 -28.50 -24.81 -30.42
C ILE A 632 -29.46 -24.24 -29.39
N GLY A 633 -30.30 -23.31 -29.83
CA GLY A 633 -31.35 -22.69 -29.04
C GLY A 633 -32.70 -23.37 -29.26
N SER A 634 -33.69 -22.95 -28.47
CA SER A 634 -35.09 -23.42 -28.60
C SER A 634 -35.73 -23.06 -29.94
N GLU A 635 -35.24 -22.02 -30.62
CA GLU A 635 -35.82 -21.52 -31.87
C GLU A 635 -34.90 -21.74 -33.09
N ARG A 636 -33.57 -21.63 -32.91
CA ARG A 636 -32.58 -21.77 -34.00
C ARG A 636 -31.24 -22.30 -33.51
N SER A 637 -30.40 -22.73 -34.44
CA SER A 637 -28.97 -23.00 -34.19
C SER A 637 -28.09 -22.09 -35.03
N GLY A 638 -26.88 -21.80 -34.55
CA GLY A 638 -26.03 -20.81 -35.20
C GLY A 638 -24.60 -20.77 -34.67
N LEU A 639 -23.74 -20.13 -35.47
CA LEU A 639 -22.34 -19.88 -35.11
C LEU A 639 -22.24 -18.74 -34.10
N LEU A 640 -21.30 -18.90 -33.16
CA LEU A 640 -20.87 -17.88 -32.21
C LEU A 640 -19.40 -17.58 -32.49
N ALA A 641 -19.05 -16.32 -32.73
CA ALA A 641 -17.68 -15.92 -32.97
C ALA A 641 -17.36 -14.64 -32.21
N THR A 642 -16.18 -14.58 -31.60
CA THR A 642 -15.62 -13.36 -31.02
C THR A 642 -14.15 -13.29 -31.38
N LEU A 643 -13.71 -12.13 -31.86
CA LEU A 643 -12.31 -11.83 -32.11
C LEU A 643 -11.99 -10.49 -31.45
N SER A 644 -10.95 -10.42 -30.64
CA SER A 644 -10.47 -9.20 -30.02
C SER A 644 -8.96 -9.11 -30.19
N THR A 645 -8.46 -7.91 -30.51
CA THR A 645 -7.02 -7.66 -30.60
C THR A 645 -6.67 -6.29 -30.05
N THR A 646 -5.52 -6.23 -29.37
CA THR A 646 -4.92 -4.99 -28.85
C THR A 646 -3.42 -4.95 -29.13
N VAL A 647 -2.99 -5.58 -30.23
CA VAL A 647 -1.59 -5.63 -30.66
C VAL A 647 -1.06 -4.24 -30.98
N LEU A 648 -1.89 -3.41 -31.62
CA LEU A 648 -1.59 -2.01 -31.83
C LEU A 648 -1.81 -1.26 -30.50
N PRO A 649 -0.76 -0.66 -29.90
CA PRO A 649 -0.92 0.11 -28.67
C PRO A 649 -1.97 1.21 -28.84
N GLY A 650 -2.71 1.54 -27.78
CA GLY A 650 -3.79 2.53 -27.83
C GLY A 650 -5.05 2.10 -28.59
N LEU A 651 -5.03 0.99 -29.33
CA LEU A 651 -6.16 0.50 -30.11
C LEU A 651 -6.72 -0.82 -29.54
N LEU A 652 -8.03 -0.93 -29.45
CA LEU A 652 -8.75 -2.19 -29.29
C LEU A 652 -9.76 -2.32 -30.39
N LEU A 653 -9.69 -3.46 -31.08
CA LEU A 653 -10.73 -3.91 -31.98
C LEU A 653 -11.36 -5.18 -31.41
N ARG A 654 -12.68 -5.22 -31.36
CA ARG A 654 -13.44 -6.40 -30.96
C ARG A 654 -14.62 -6.59 -31.91
N VAL A 655 -14.68 -7.77 -32.51
CA VAL A 655 -15.76 -8.20 -33.39
C VAL A 655 -16.48 -9.35 -32.71
N ARG A 656 -17.81 -9.29 -32.70
CA ARG A 656 -18.69 -10.31 -32.15
C ARG A 656 -19.76 -10.63 -33.16
N TYR A 657 -20.02 -11.92 -33.34
CA TYR A 657 -21.12 -12.44 -34.13
C TYR A 657 -21.86 -13.49 -33.30
N GLN A 658 -23.18 -13.35 -33.23
CA GLN A 658 -24.06 -14.28 -32.54
C GLN A 658 -25.19 -14.66 -33.48
N GLY A 659 -25.10 -15.86 -34.07
CA GLY A 659 -26.14 -16.40 -34.95
C GLY A 659 -27.30 -17.07 -34.22
N VAL A 660 -27.20 -17.19 -32.89
CA VAL A 660 -28.22 -17.80 -32.03
C VAL A 660 -28.18 -17.12 -30.66
N SER A 661 -29.34 -16.92 -30.06
CA SER A 661 -29.48 -16.39 -28.70
C SER A 661 -30.59 -17.14 -27.95
N PRO A 662 -30.67 -17.02 -26.61
CA PRO A 662 -31.74 -17.66 -25.85
C PRO A 662 -33.13 -17.07 -26.08
N SER A 663 -33.27 -15.89 -26.69
CA SER A 663 -34.54 -15.12 -26.73
C SER A 663 -34.83 -14.45 -28.07
N SER A 664 -34.02 -14.72 -29.09
CA SER A 664 -34.17 -14.13 -30.42
C SER A 664 -33.56 -15.02 -31.50
N ASP A 665 -34.31 -15.14 -32.59
CA ASP A 665 -33.95 -15.80 -33.84
C ASP A 665 -33.05 -14.99 -34.78
N ASP A 666 -32.82 -13.73 -34.42
CA ASP A 666 -32.05 -12.80 -35.25
C ASP A 666 -30.56 -12.95 -35.03
N ALA A 667 -29.83 -13.13 -36.13
CA ALA A 667 -28.38 -13.09 -36.08
C ALA A 667 -27.94 -11.64 -35.85
N THR A 668 -27.07 -11.44 -34.88
CA THR A 668 -26.55 -10.12 -34.50
C THR A 668 -25.05 -10.04 -34.67
N PHE A 669 -24.55 -8.84 -34.97
CA PHE A 669 -23.14 -8.54 -34.98
C PHE A 669 -22.85 -7.25 -34.20
N SER A 670 -21.64 -7.15 -33.68
CA SER A 670 -21.13 -5.95 -33.01
C SER A 670 -19.65 -5.79 -33.29
N ILE A 671 -19.24 -4.58 -33.68
CA ILE A 671 -17.85 -4.18 -33.86
C ILE A 671 -17.60 -3.04 -32.88
N ASP A 672 -16.76 -3.29 -31.88
CA ASP A 672 -16.25 -2.29 -30.95
C ASP A 672 -14.85 -1.87 -31.37
N LEU A 673 -14.65 -0.57 -31.56
CA LEU A 673 -13.35 0.05 -31.78
C LEU A 673 -13.11 1.08 -30.68
N ALA A 674 -12.01 0.94 -29.95
CA ALA A 674 -11.56 1.94 -28.99
C ALA A 674 -10.16 2.42 -29.38
N SER A 675 -10.00 3.71 -29.57
CA SER A 675 -8.72 4.37 -29.87
C SER A 675 -8.40 5.35 -28.76
N SER A 676 -7.17 5.34 -28.25
CA SER A 676 -6.67 6.26 -27.24
C SER A 676 -5.33 6.82 -27.70
N LEU A 677 -5.20 8.13 -27.64
CA LEU A 677 -4.00 8.88 -27.99
C LEU A 677 -3.54 9.65 -26.76
N ASN A 678 -2.24 9.58 -26.47
CA ASN A 678 -1.55 10.50 -25.57
C ASN A 678 -1.02 11.66 -26.41
N LEU A 679 -1.24 12.88 -25.95
CA LEU A 679 -0.87 14.11 -26.66
C LEU A 679 0.27 14.88 -25.94
N GLN A 680 0.83 14.32 -24.88
CA GLN A 680 1.88 14.98 -24.09
C GLN A 680 3.25 14.71 -24.69
N GLY A 681 3.92 15.77 -25.11
CA GLY A 681 5.23 15.68 -25.76
C GLY A 681 5.16 14.97 -27.12
N GLY A 682 4.06 15.15 -27.86
CA GLY A 682 3.81 14.54 -29.18
C GLY A 682 2.54 13.67 -29.20
N ILE A 683 2.22 13.12 -30.37
CA ILE A 683 1.13 12.15 -30.53
C ILE A 683 1.72 10.75 -30.37
N SER A 684 1.30 10.02 -29.34
CA SER A 684 1.67 8.63 -29.13
C SER A 684 0.46 7.78 -28.74
N PRO A 685 0.53 6.45 -28.86
CA PRO A 685 -0.56 5.60 -28.40
C PRO A 685 -0.82 5.75 -26.89
N GLY A 686 -2.09 5.90 -26.53
CA GLY A 686 -2.54 5.96 -25.13
C GLY A 686 -2.70 4.57 -24.49
N ASP A 687 -3.02 4.56 -23.19
CA ASP A 687 -3.21 3.34 -22.41
C ASP A 687 -4.68 2.90 -22.30
N ARG A 688 -5.60 3.61 -22.99
CA ARG A 688 -7.07 3.40 -22.92
C ARG A 688 -7.64 3.51 -21.50
N ARG A 689 -6.92 4.22 -20.62
CA ARG A 689 -7.34 4.61 -19.26
C ARG A 689 -7.33 6.13 -19.11
N SER A 690 -7.70 6.84 -20.17
CA SER A 690 -7.64 8.32 -20.23
C SER A 690 -8.41 8.97 -19.08
N SER A 691 -9.56 8.42 -18.72
CA SER A 691 -10.38 8.91 -17.60
C SER A 691 -9.63 8.95 -16.25
N TYR A 692 -8.57 8.17 -16.06
CA TYR A 692 -7.81 8.19 -14.81
C TYR A 692 -7.12 9.53 -14.57
N PHE A 693 -6.78 10.27 -15.64
CA PHE A 693 -6.23 11.62 -15.52
C PHE A 693 -7.19 12.63 -14.90
N ARG A 694 -8.49 12.31 -14.79
CA ARG A 694 -9.44 13.18 -14.09
C ARG A 694 -9.01 13.47 -12.66
N THR A 695 -8.53 12.48 -11.94
CA THR A 695 -8.14 12.59 -10.52
C THR A 695 -6.66 12.32 -10.28
N GLN A 696 -5.94 11.84 -11.29
CA GLN A 696 -4.53 11.49 -11.22
C GLN A 696 -3.72 12.28 -12.25
N GLY A 697 -2.42 12.34 -12.02
CA GLY A 697 -1.44 12.83 -12.97
C GLY A 697 -0.32 11.83 -13.11
N GLY A 698 0.89 12.35 -13.28
CA GLY A 698 2.07 11.54 -13.12
C GLY A 698 3.37 12.27 -13.42
N LEU A 699 4.42 11.48 -13.57
CA LEU A 699 5.72 11.91 -14.05
C LEU A 699 5.96 11.36 -15.46
N SER A 700 6.50 12.19 -16.35
CA SER A 700 7.03 11.78 -17.65
C SER A 700 8.54 12.02 -17.61
N ILE A 701 9.29 10.99 -17.24
CA ILE A 701 10.72 11.07 -16.98
C ILE A 701 11.49 10.73 -18.25
N LYS A 702 12.43 11.59 -18.64
CA LYS A 702 13.23 11.43 -19.85
C LYS A 702 14.70 11.73 -19.54
N PRO A 703 15.48 10.72 -19.14
CA PRO A 703 16.93 10.81 -19.09
C PRO A 703 17.50 10.79 -20.51
N PHE A 704 18.37 11.72 -20.85
CA PHE A 704 18.97 11.81 -22.19
C PHE A 704 20.46 12.15 -22.09
N PHE A 705 21.21 11.70 -23.10
CA PHE A 705 22.63 11.97 -23.20
C PHE A 705 22.88 13.39 -23.71
N ASP A 706 23.16 14.30 -22.79
CA ASP A 706 23.49 15.71 -23.06
C ASP A 706 24.99 15.81 -23.37
N ARG A 707 25.33 15.68 -24.65
CA ARG A 707 26.73 15.58 -25.12
C ARG A 707 27.45 16.91 -25.09
N ASN A 708 26.70 18.00 -25.25
CA ASN A 708 27.23 19.37 -25.30
C ASN A 708 26.99 20.15 -23.98
N ASN A 709 26.41 19.48 -22.96
CA ASN A 709 26.19 20.00 -21.63
C ASN A 709 25.34 21.30 -21.62
N ASN A 710 24.30 21.35 -22.46
CA ASN A 710 23.44 22.53 -22.60
C ASN A 710 22.09 22.40 -21.84
N GLY A 711 21.83 21.25 -21.23
CA GLY A 711 20.62 20.94 -20.45
C GLY A 711 19.37 20.66 -21.29
N LYS A 712 19.47 20.57 -22.62
CA LYS A 712 18.37 20.33 -23.55
C LYS A 712 18.69 19.16 -24.45
N GLN A 713 17.68 18.38 -24.78
CA GLN A 713 17.87 17.29 -25.73
C GLN A 713 17.95 17.81 -27.16
N ASP A 714 19.10 17.64 -27.80
CA ASP A 714 19.34 18.01 -29.19
C ASP A 714 19.13 16.84 -30.17
N GLY A 715 19.07 17.16 -31.47
CA GLY A 715 18.92 16.16 -32.53
C GLY A 715 20.13 15.22 -32.58
N GLY A 716 19.90 13.92 -32.36
CA GLY A 716 20.95 12.89 -32.30
C GLY A 716 21.31 12.45 -30.88
N GLU A 717 20.78 13.12 -29.84
CA GLU A 717 20.92 12.70 -28.45
C GLU A 717 19.87 11.65 -28.09
N GLU A 718 20.36 10.48 -27.68
CA GLU A 718 19.50 9.36 -27.32
C GLU A 718 18.96 9.48 -25.89
N VAL A 719 17.80 8.86 -25.67
CA VAL A 719 17.20 8.71 -24.35
C VAL A 719 17.80 7.49 -23.68
N TYR A 720 18.30 7.63 -22.46
CA TYR A 720 18.82 6.51 -21.68
C TYR A 720 17.67 5.68 -21.09
N ARG A 721 17.71 4.36 -21.34
CA ARG A 721 16.62 3.42 -21.01
C ARG A 721 17.06 2.22 -20.18
N ASP A 722 18.35 1.97 -20.14
CA ASP A 722 18.87 0.84 -19.40
C ASP A 722 18.78 1.14 -17.91
N ASN A 723 18.46 0.14 -17.10
CA ASN A 723 18.52 0.25 -15.64
C ASN A 723 17.78 1.45 -15.02
N VAL A 724 16.70 1.96 -15.65
CA VAL A 724 15.91 3.09 -15.12
C VAL A 724 15.40 2.81 -13.70
N ASP A 725 15.10 1.55 -13.39
CA ASP A 725 14.70 1.10 -12.06
C ASP A 725 15.83 1.19 -11.01
N LEU A 726 17.10 1.12 -11.44
CA LEU A 726 18.27 1.34 -10.59
C LEU A 726 18.64 2.82 -10.56
N LEU A 727 18.48 3.55 -11.67
CA LEU A 727 18.82 4.98 -11.78
C LEU A 727 17.91 5.86 -10.93
N LEU A 728 16.63 5.51 -10.82
CA LEU A 728 15.62 6.41 -10.25
C LEU A 728 14.99 5.84 -8.99
N THR A 729 14.99 6.65 -7.93
CA THR A 729 14.20 6.38 -6.74
C THR A 729 13.20 7.51 -6.50
N LEU A 730 11.98 7.15 -6.13
CA LEU A 730 10.88 8.08 -5.91
C LEU A 730 10.40 7.95 -4.46
N ASN A 731 10.49 9.04 -3.69
CA ASN A 731 10.20 9.07 -2.26
C ASN A 731 10.88 7.91 -1.49
N ASN A 732 12.19 7.73 -1.72
CA ASN A 732 13.03 6.69 -1.11
C ASN A 732 12.58 5.25 -1.45
N LYS A 733 11.84 5.06 -2.54
CA LYS A 733 11.42 3.73 -3.03
C LYS A 733 11.88 3.51 -4.47
N PRO A 734 12.22 2.27 -4.86
CA PRO A 734 12.53 1.95 -6.25
C PRO A 734 11.36 2.30 -7.18
N LEU A 735 11.66 2.82 -8.37
CA LEU A 735 10.64 3.26 -9.33
C LEU A 735 9.63 2.16 -9.66
N LYS A 736 10.09 0.90 -9.79
CA LYS A 736 9.27 -0.29 -10.04
C LYS A 736 8.08 -0.46 -9.10
N SER A 737 8.19 0.01 -7.85
CA SER A 737 7.09 -0.06 -6.87
C SER A 737 5.87 0.78 -7.27
N PHE A 738 6.04 1.72 -8.21
CA PHE A 738 5.00 2.57 -8.78
C PHE A 738 4.49 2.10 -10.14
N LEU A 739 4.88 0.89 -10.59
CA LEU A 739 4.46 0.28 -11.86
C LEU A 739 4.68 1.21 -13.08
N PRO A 740 5.93 1.66 -13.32
CA PRO A 740 6.25 2.57 -14.41
C PRO A 740 5.96 1.93 -15.78
N GLN A 741 5.50 2.74 -16.73
CA GLN A 741 5.38 2.37 -18.13
C GLN A 741 6.56 2.95 -18.92
N ILE A 742 7.48 2.08 -19.32
CA ILE A 742 8.61 2.45 -20.17
C ILE A 742 8.13 2.49 -21.62
N GLN A 743 8.13 3.68 -22.21
CA GLN A 743 7.89 3.91 -23.64
C GLN A 743 9.22 4.13 -24.36
N GLY A 744 9.18 4.12 -25.70
CA GLY A 744 10.38 4.26 -26.53
C GLY A 744 11.16 5.55 -26.31
N ASP A 745 10.58 6.60 -25.73
CA ASP A 745 11.24 7.90 -25.57
C ASP A 745 11.12 8.49 -24.16
N ARG A 746 10.51 7.79 -23.20
CA ARG A 746 10.25 8.25 -21.83
C ARG A 746 9.75 7.14 -20.92
N THR A 747 9.83 7.38 -19.62
CA THR A 747 9.22 6.56 -18.58
C THR A 747 8.06 7.30 -17.95
N LEU A 748 6.85 6.73 -18.03
CA LEU A 748 5.63 7.30 -17.47
C LEU A 748 5.29 6.64 -16.14
N VAL A 749 5.01 7.46 -15.12
CA VAL A 749 4.58 6.97 -13.80
C VAL A 749 3.31 7.68 -13.40
N ARG A 750 2.19 6.96 -13.40
CA ARG A 750 0.88 7.51 -13.01
C ARG A 750 0.76 7.53 -11.49
N MET A 751 0.41 8.67 -10.91
CA MET A 751 0.27 8.82 -9.47
C MET A 751 -0.72 9.93 -9.08
N SER A 752 -1.02 10.00 -7.79
CA SER A 752 -1.91 11.02 -7.25
C SER A 752 -1.23 12.41 -7.25
N PRO A 753 -1.99 13.51 -7.25
CA PRO A 753 -1.42 14.84 -7.12
C PRO A 753 -0.65 15.02 -5.80
N GLY A 754 0.47 15.75 -5.84
CA GLY A 754 1.35 15.95 -4.69
C GLY A 754 2.73 16.44 -5.11
N ILE A 755 3.62 16.62 -4.14
CA ILE A 755 5.04 16.92 -4.38
C ILE A 755 5.84 15.66 -4.06
N TYR A 756 6.69 15.26 -4.99
CA TYR A 756 7.47 14.02 -4.92
C TYR A 756 8.96 14.33 -5.00
N ARG A 757 9.77 13.58 -4.24
CA ARG A 757 11.22 13.60 -4.36
C ARG A 757 11.65 12.52 -5.34
N LEU A 758 12.35 12.91 -6.39
CA LEU A 758 12.97 12.02 -7.37
C LEU A 758 14.49 12.11 -7.21
N ASP A 759 15.14 11.06 -6.76
CA ASP A 759 16.59 11.00 -6.64
C ASP A 759 17.20 10.15 -7.75
N LEU A 760 18.42 10.51 -8.14
CA LEU A 760 19.24 9.77 -9.09
C LEU A 760 20.29 8.96 -8.34
N ASP A 761 20.23 7.64 -8.48
CA ASP A 761 21.20 6.73 -7.87
C ASP A 761 22.37 6.51 -8.85
N PRO A 762 23.62 6.81 -8.43
CA PRO A 762 24.80 6.58 -9.24
C PRO A 762 24.97 5.14 -9.73
N ALA A 763 24.43 4.15 -9.00
CA ALA A 763 24.51 2.74 -9.38
C ALA A 763 23.75 2.42 -10.69
N GLY A 764 22.80 3.26 -11.09
CA GLY A 764 22.06 3.14 -12.34
C GLY A 764 22.57 4.02 -13.48
N LEU A 765 23.66 4.78 -13.28
CA LEU A 765 24.21 5.62 -14.34
C LEU A 765 24.94 4.80 -15.40
N PRO A 766 24.85 5.17 -16.69
CA PRO A 766 25.67 4.56 -17.72
C PRO A 766 27.16 4.88 -17.52
N PRO A 767 28.09 4.00 -17.94
CA PRO A 767 29.52 4.25 -17.84
C PRO A 767 29.92 5.55 -18.55
N ASP A 768 30.83 6.33 -17.96
CA ASP A 768 31.31 7.62 -18.47
C ASP A 768 30.27 8.74 -18.52
N TRP A 769 29.17 8.60 -17.78
CA TRP A 769 28.14 9.61 -17.64
C TRP A 769 27.83 9.89 -16.18
N GLN A 770 27.46 11.13 -15.90
CA GLN A 770 26.98 11.57 -14.59
C GLN A 770 25.69 12.38 -14.76
N ALA A 771 24.87 12.42 -13.72
CA ALA A 771 23.71 13.30 -13.71
C ALA A 771 24.14 14.75 -13.41
N ALA A 772 23.47 15.73 -14.00
CA ALA A 772 23.68 17.14 -13.64
C ALA A 772 23.14 17.50 -12.25
N VAL A 773 22.26 16.66 -11.68
CA VAL A 773 21.61 16.83 -10.38
C VAL A 773 21.48 15.48 -9.68
N ASP A 774 21.58 15.48 -8.35
CA ASP A 774 21.41 14.27 -7.54
C ASP A 774 19.94 13.99 -7.19
N GLY A 775 19.09 15.01 -7.22
CA GLY A 775 17.67 14.88 -6.92
C GLY A 775 16.85 16.11 -7.27
N LEU A 776 15.53 15.91 -7.34
CA LEU A 776 14.54 16.88 -7.79
C LEU A 776 13.28 16.81 -6.92
N ALA A 777 12.67 17.97 -6.66
CA ALA A 777 11.30 18.04 -6.13
C ALA A 777 10.32 18.25 -7.30
N VAL A 778 9.44 17.30 -7.55
CA VAL A 778 8.53 17.33 -8.70
C VAL A 778 7.09 17.49 -8.25
N ASP A 779 6.44 18.54 -8.74
CA ASP A 779 5.02 18.79 -8.53
C ASP A 779 4.19 17.96 -9.52
N VAL A 780 3.27 17.16 -9.01
CA VAL A 780 2.30 16.39 -9.79
C VAL A 780 0.91 16.96 -9.59
N ILE A 781 0.23 17.26 -10.69
CA ILE A 781 -1.17 17.71 -10.71
C ILE A 781 -2.05 16.70 -11.45
N ALA A 782 -3.34 16.69 -11.14
CA ALA A 782 -4.28 15.90 -11.91
C ALA A 782 -4.35 16.42 -13.35
N GLY A 783 -4.66 15.54 -14.29
CA GLY A 783 -4.90 15.90 -15.68
C GLY A 783 -3.70 15.72 -16.58
N SER A 784 -2.48 15.53 -16.07
CA SER A 784 -1.28 15.42 -16.92
C SER A 784 -0.08 14.72 -16.28
N TYR A 785 0.89 14.31 -17.10
CA TYR A 785 2.25 14.03 -16.65
C TYR A 785 3.06 15.33 -16.56
N THR A 786 3.79 15.50 -15.46
CA THR A 786 4.83 16.53 -15.33
C THR A 786 6.09 16.04 -16.05
N PRO A 787 6.56 16.75 -17.09
CA PRO A 787 7.77 16.35 -17.80
C PRO A 787 9.01 16.61 -16.94
N VAL A 788 9.85 15.59 -16.80
CA VAL A 788 11.12 15.65 -16.06
C VAL A 788 12.24 15.27 -17.02
N MET A 789 12.94 16.29 -17.50
CA MET A 789 14.10 16.12 -18.38
C MET A 789 15.34 15.98 -17.51
N ILE A 790 16.09 14.89 -17.68
CA ILE A 790 17.30 14.60 -16.88
C ILE A 790 18.49 14.57 -17.84
N PRO A 791 19.31 15.64 -17.90
CA PRO A 791 20.53 15.63 -18.68
C PRO A 791 21.57 14.73 -18.00
N LEU A 792 22.01 13.70 -18.71
CA LEU A 792 23.20 12.93 -18.39
C LEU A 792 24.35 13.57 -19.13
N ILE A 793 25.34 14.07 -18.40
CA ILE A 793 26.49 14.79 -18.96
C ILE A 793 27.71 13.87 -18.97
N ARG A 794 28.61 14.06 -19.95
CA ARG A 794 29.85 13.29 -20.02
C ARG A 794 30.67 13.46 -18.74
N SER A 795 31.15 12.34 -18.22
CA SER A 795 32.03 12.25 -17.07
C SER A 795 33.39 11.72 -17.54
N TYR A 796 34.42 12.54 -17.40
CA TYR A 796 35.79 12.16 -17.75
C TYR A 796 36.57 11.76 -16.51
N THR A 797 37.48 10.80 -16.71
CA THR A 797 38.44 10.35 -15.71
C THR A 797 39.85 10.57 -16.23
N ARG A 798 40.70 11.15 -15.38
CA ARG A 798 42.14 11.30 -15.63
C ARG A 798 42.90 10.61 -14.52
N SER A 799 43.71 9.63 -14.87
CA SER A 799 44.57 8.93 -13.93
C SER A 799 46.01 8.94 -14.40
N GLY A 800 46.95 8.82 -13.49
CA GLY A 800 48.36 8.69 -13.85
C GLY A 800 49.23 8.69 -12.62
N VAL A 801 50.53 8.83 -12.83
CA VAL A 801 51.54 8.85 -11.77
C VAL A 801 52.03 10.28 -11.59
N VAL A 802 52.10 10.72 -10.33
CA VAL A 802 52.82 11.94 -9.96
C VAL A 802 54.28 11.61 -9.68
N THR A 803 55.20 12.26 -10.38
CA THR A 803 56.64 12.10 -10.19
C THR A 803 57.32 13.40 -9.77
N ASP A 804 58.48 13.29 -9.11
CA ASP A 804 59.37 14.41 -8.84
C ASP A 804 60.25 14.76 -10.07
N ALA A 805 61.12 15.77 -9.91
CA ALA A 805 62.05 16.18 -10.96
C ALA A 805 63.04 15.06 -11.38
N GLN A 806 63.21 14.03 -10.55
CA GLN A 806 64.10 12.89 -10.73
C GLN A 806 63.35 11.67 -11.28
N GLY A 807 62.03 11.76 -11.51
CA GLY A 807 61.19 10.69 -12.02
C GLY A 807 60.73 9.67 -10.96
N GLN A 808 60.94 9.94 -9.66
CA GLN A 808 60.46 9.08 -8.58
C GLN A 808 59.00 9.39 -8.26
N ALA A 809 58.22 8.35 -8.00
CA ALA A 809 56.80 8.49 -7.66
C ALA A 809 56.61 9.18 -6.30
N ILE A 810 55.71 10.16 -6.26
CA ILE A 810 55.40 10.92 -5.04
C ILE A 810 54.14 10.34 -4.39
N ALA A 811 54.30 9.72 -3.21
CA ALA A 811 53.18 9.23 -2.40
C ALA A 811 52.56 10.36 -1.55
N GLY A 812 51.23 10.33 -1.37
CA GLY A 812 50.50 11.29 -0.54
C GLY A 812 50.34 12.71 -1.12
N ALA A 813 50.69 12.92 -2.38
CA ALA A 813 50.51 14.19 -3.06
C ALA A 813 49.03 14.44 -3.37
N ARG A 814 48.54 15.65 -3.07
CA ARG A 814 47.18 16.08 -3.40
C ARG A 814 47.15 16.65 -4.82
N VAL A 815 46.55 15.91 -5.75
CA VAL A 815 46.31 16.35 -7.13
C VAL A 815 44.91 16.95 -7.21
N GLU A 816 44.78 18.15 -7.77
CA GLU A 816 43.51 18.86 -7.87
C GLU A 816 43.27 19.34 -9.31
N ALA A 817 42.06 19.15 -9.81
CA ALA A 817 41.56 19.81 -11.01
C ALA A 817 40.57 20.89 -10.60
N ILE A 818 40.86 22.14 -10.99
CA ILE A 818 40.06 23.32 -10.66
C ILE A 818 39.47 23.85 -11.96
N GLN A 819 38.16 23.77 -12.11
CA GLN A 819 37.47 24.27 -13.29
C GLN A 819 37.45 25.80 -13.30
N SER A 820 37.89 26.40 -14.41
CA SER A 820 38.05 27.86 -14.54
C SER A 820 36.74 28.64 -14.46
N ASP A 821 35.61 28.02 -14.81
CA ASP A 821 34.36 28.72 -15.09
C ASP A 821 33.33 28.59 -13.94
N GLN A 822 33.32 27.43 -13.25
CA GLN A 822 32.34 27.10 -12.20
C GLN A 822 32.95 26.98 -10.80
N GLY A 823 34.30 27.04 -10.68
CA GLY A 823 35.01 26.85 -9.41
C GLY A 823 34.94 25.42 -8.86
N THR A 824 34.38 24.48 -9.61
CA THR A 824 34.27 23.07 -9.25
C THR A 824 35.67 22.47 -9.09
N ARG A 825 35.95 21.93 -7.89
CA ARG A 825 37.24 21.33 -7.56
C ARG A 825 37.08 19.83 -7.36
N ARG A 826 37.84 19.05 -8.12
CA ARG A 826 37.99 17.60 -7.91
C ARG A 826 39.41 17.32 -7.46
N PHE A 827 39.59 16.39 -6.54
CA PHE A 827 40.92 16.05 -6.06
C PHE A 827 41.10 14.56 -5.84
N SER A 828 42.35 14.13 -5.90
CA SER A 828 42.81 12.79 -5.57
C SER A 828 44.07 12.91 -4.72
N VAL A 829 44.31 11.92 -3.86
CA VAL A 829 45.59 11.77 -3.15
C VAL A 829 46.33 10.59 -3.74
N THR A 830 47.61 10.74 -4.01
CA THR A 830 48.40 9.67 -4.62
C THR A 830 48.68 8.53 -3.65
N ASN A 831 48.65 7.30 -4.15
CA ASN A 831 49.00 6.10 -3.37
C ASN A 831 50.53 5.91 -3.25
N GLY A 832 50.98 4.80 -2.65
CA GLY A 832 52.40 4.48 -2.47
C GLY A 832 53.22 4.33 -3.77
N ALA A 833 52.55 4.16 -4.92
CA ALA A 833 53.17 4.13 -6.25
C ALA A 833 53.00 5.46 -7.00
N GLY A 834 52.54 6.53 -6.33
CA GLY A 834 52.31 7.84 -6.93
C GLY A 834 51.06 7.94 -7.80
N VAL A 835 50.20 6.92 -7.84
CA VAL A 835 49.03 6.87 -8.73
C VAL A 835 47.89 7.71 -8.16
N TYR A 836 47.24 8.52 -9.02
CA TYR A 836 46.05 9.31 -8.70
C TYR A 836 44.89 9.01 -9.67
N TYR A 837 43.65 9.33 -9.24
CA TYR A 837 42.43 9.21 -10.05
C TYR A 837 41.55 10.46 -9.87
N LEU A 838 41.53 11.34 -10.88
CA LEU A 838 40.58 12.45 -10.96
C LEU A 838 39.34 11.97 -11.72
N GLU A 839 38.32 11.56 -10.98
CA GLU A 839 37.06 11.05 -11.51
C GLU A 839 35.98 12.15 -11.56
N SER A 840 34.91 11.90 -12.32
CA SER A 840 33.73 12.77 -12.39
C SER A 840 34.08 14.22 -12.76
N LEU A 841 34.95 14.39 -13.76
CA LEU A 841 35.27 15.69 -14.37
C LEU A 841 34.24 15.99 -15.47
N PRO A 842 33.42 17.05 -15.37
CA PRO A 842 32.62 17.53 -16.50
C PRO A 842 33.48 18.09 -17.64
N GLN A 843 32.85 18.37 -18.79
CA GLN A 843 33.46 19.19 -19.85
C GLN A 843 33.84 20.58 -19.33
N GLY A 844 34.97 21.10 -19.78
CA GLY A 844 35.46 22.42 -19.36
C GLY A 844 36.97 22.55 -19.39
N GLN A 845 37.43 23.74 -18.99
CA GLN A 845 38.83 24.07 -18.84
C GLN A 845 39.24 23.95 -17.37
N TYR A 846 40.33 23.25 -17.11
CA TYR A 846 40.83 22.97 -15.77
C TYR A 846 42.26 23.44 -15.60
N THR A 847 42.54 24.04 -14.45
CA THR A 847 43.90 24.20 -13.94
C THR A 847 44.22 23.04 -13.02
N LEU A 848 45.32 22.33 -13.28
CA LEU A 848 45.78 21.23 -12.45
C LEU A 848 46.76 21.74 -11.40
N GLN A 849 46.63 21.25 -10.17
CA GLN A 849 47.55 21.57 -9.08
C GLN A 849 48.04 20.30 -8.38
N ILE A 850 49.30 20.30 -7.96
CA ILE A 850 49.89 19.31 -7.06
C ILE A 850 50.29 20.05 -5.77
N ASN A 851 49.71 19.66 -4.64
CA ASN A 851 49.98 20.28 -3.33
C ASN A 851 49.83 21.82 -3.35
N GLY A 852 48.85 22.32 -4.09
CA GLY A 852 48.58 23.76 -4.26
C GLY A 852 49.48 24.50 -5.26
N LYS A 853 50.43 23.81 -5.91
CA LYS A 853 51.27 24.37 -6.98
C LYS A 853 50.72 24.00 -8.36
N SER A 854 50.76 24.94 -9.32
CA SER A 854 50.30 24.67 -10.69
C SER A 854 51.12 23.56 -11.34
N ALA A 855 50.44 22.57 -11.91
CA ALA A 855 51.00 21.39 -12.56
C ALA A 855 50.61 21.28 -14.05
N GLY A 856 49.79 22.21 -14.56
CA GLY A 856 49.39 22.26 -15.96
C GLY A 856 47.94 22.70 -16.15
N SER A 857 47.44 22.58 -17.39
CA SER A 857 46.05 22.82 -17.74
C SER A 857 45.48 21.65 -18.54
N LEU A 858 44.20 21.36 -18.36
CA LEU A 858 43.47 20.29 -19.03
C LEU A 858 42.20 20.85 -19.65
N LYS A 859 42.00 20.60 -20.95
CA LYS A 859 40.76 20.89 -21.66
C LYS A 859 40.00 19.60 -21.91
N LEU A 860 38.75 19.55 -21.48
CA LEU A 860 37.84 18.43 -21.73
C LEU A 860 36.68 18.90 -22.61
N GLU A 861 36.54 18.27 -23.77
CA GLU A 861 35.50 18.55 -24.77
C GLU A 861 34.79 17.26 -25.18
N GLU A 862 33.69 17.35 -25.91
CA GLU A 862 32.92 16.19 -26.40
C GLU A 862 33.79 15.16 -27.14
N SER A 863 34.79 15.62 -27.90
CA SER A 863 35.74 14.79 -28.66
C SER A 863 36.85 14.14 -27.80
N SER A 864 36.97 14.50 -26.52
CA SER A 864 37.98 13.94 -25.63
C SER A 864 37.65 12.50 -25.26
N GLU A 865 38.67 11.65 -25.08
CA GLU A 865 38.46 10.29 -24.57
C GLU A 865 37.95 10.33 -23.12
N PRO A 866 36.92 9.51 -22.78
CA PRO A 866 36.35 9.46 -21.42
C PRO A 866 37.40 9.15 -20.37
N PHE A 867 38.26 8.16 -20.65
CA PHE A 867 39.39 7.79 -19.82
C PHE A 867 40.70 8.09 -20.56
N GLN A 868 41.62 8.78 -19.88
CA GLN A 868 42.95 9.04 -20.43
C GLN A 868 43.99 9.05 -19.32
N GLU A 869 45.14 8.44 -19.60
CA GLU A 869 46.30 8.53 -18.71
C GLU A 869 46.95 9.91 -18.81
N LEU A 870 47.23 10.53 -17.67
CA LEU A 870 47.87 11.83 -17.56
C LEU A 870 48.93 11.75 -16.46
N ASN A 871 50.19 11.65 -16.83
CA ASN A 871 51.30 11.68 -15.88
C ASN A 871 51.65 13.14 -15.57
N LEU A 872 51.85 13.45 -14.29
CA LEU A 872 52.12 14.82 -13.84
C LEU A 872 53.46 14.87 -13.11
N GLN A 873 54.25 15.90 -13.37
CA GLN A 873 55.51 16.12 -12.69
C GLN A 873 55.40 17.31 -11.73
N GLN A 874 55.76 17.11 -10.46
CA GLN A 874 55.83 18.19 -9.51
C GLN A 874 57.09 19.02 -9.78
N MET A 875 56.92 20.24 -10.31
CA MET A 875 58.07 21.13 -10.55
C MET A 875 58.75 21.49 -9.23
N SER A 876 60.07 21.25 -9.17
CA SER A 876 60.93 21.73 -8.09
C SER A 876 60.94 23.25 -8.07
N THR A 877 60.82 23.82 -6.87
CA THR A 877 61.07 25.25 -6.65
C THR A 877 62.52 25.58 -7.03
N PRO A 878 62.80 26.74 -7.68
CA PRO A 878 64.16 27.27 -7.73
C PRO A 878 64.70 27.57 -6.33
#